data_AF-A0A7C8MU67-F1
#
_entry.id   AF-A0A7C8MU67-F1
#
_cell.length_a   1.000
_cell.length_b   1.000
_cell.length_c   1.000
_cell.angle_alpha   90.00
_cell.angle_beta   90.00
_cell.angle_gamma   90.00
#
_symmetry.space_group_name_H-M   'P 1'
#
loop_
_entity.id
_entity.type
_entity.pdbx_description
1 polymer ?
#
loop_
_entity_poly.entity_id
_entity_poly.type
_entity_poly.pdbx_seq_one_letter_code
_entity_poly.pdbx_strand_id
1 'polypeptide(L)'
;MHSHQTSQPSSPVLQKPIVQVALRILRQLRPHLAQPYIDAGNWNEFCITCGQLDLSWESENGGNSLRLITSEKMQQMASQYGFGRIDALIPDTHNIFNNSSVTAEYLNDHLFSVDETDFLINQSKWWCRNPDKWEVASLRYFPNQEYWQVEYMFGVKDGHLPHINCTLVEAGKLNEDNLMFSEVWSILMLTLLSLRIPPNDKHEVVPVTVVTFSGTTFRILQGLVDGEAGNVRINKSSIVPISMDKENATQQMMLIMRWLLAEPLGPSKQPIPGIPHNVYATKRITGDLAELQEQQNAVGSIRPWFLEQAQKHGSAIVQIFLGPFSRPTILLSDYREVYDILTHRDADFQRGKKAEVLKGILPHAFPSLESFDPRYKESKAIMRGLMTPSFLQNVSAPPVYRATVRLLELWKLKCHMSRGRPFDAAGDIFAFSFDAVLSAATGLADSGGDLSRQISILRAHEESRTFTTGDPPVDQPIIFPTADPSLERKALGTDEERLWKAFYMPSPRLYHWYNSFRPAVRDARRIMANYISSQIQNAILDIKKGREPRSALGYIIQHQIQDAERTGHSLVHDDPRIRDGIYGYLIAGHDTSVGSLLWLLNRLVTHREEQEKVRNNLRETYAAAWEERRLPTVSEMSKPATYLNAFIEEVLRINTPVVTITVSTRRDTTILGHQIPKDTPIFLNLTGPSLSVPSIPVEECLRSPTSQARGSRRENWDDSNPTKFCPNRWLRTTPEGKIIFDASSGPTLMFSAGRRGCWGKNLGYLELRIVLTLLLRTFDLCEIPDSLGSQEIYDSLVTAPKRCFLRLSEL
;
A
#
# COMPACT_ATOMS: atom_id res chain seq x y z
N MET A 1 -44.20 9.85 -47.32
CA MET A 1 -44.39 11.25 -46.89
C MET A 1 -44.04 11.34 -45.41
N HIS A 2 -43.41 12.45 -45.03
CA HIS A 2 -42.88 12.80 -43.70
C HIS A 2 -41.50 12.24 -43.32
N SER A 3 -40.49 12.86 -43.93
CA SER A 3 -39.18 13.11 -43.34
C SER A 3 -39.33 13.96 -42.06
N HIS A 4 -39.01 13.40 -40.89
CA HIS A 4 -38.71 14.19 -39.71
C HIS A 4 -37.20 14.44 -39.66
N GLN A 5 -36.82 15.67 -40.00
CA GLN A 5 -35.52 16.25 -39.67
C GLN A 5 -35.37 16.25 -38.15
N THR A 6 -34.47 15.42 -37.64
CA THR A 6 -33.94 15.56 -36.28
C THR A 6 -33.01 16.77 -36.26
N SER A 7 -33.49 17.83 -35.61
CA SER A 7 -32.72 19.01 -35.24
C SER A 7 -31.42 18.60 -34.51
N GLN A 8 -30.28 18.95 -35.09
CA GLN A 8 -28.99 18.89 -34.41
C GLN A 8 -29.07 19.69 -33.10
N PRO A 9 -28.47 19.20 -31.99
CA PRO A 9 -28.33 20.00 -30.79
C PRO A 9 -27.46 21.21 -31.11
N SER A 10 -28.00 22.40 -30.87
CA SER A 10 -27.30 23.69 -30.96
C SER A 10 -26.01 23.61 -30.14
N SER A 11 -24.86 23.63 -30.82
CA SER A 11 -23.55 23.70 -30.16
C SER A 11 -23.44 25.00 -29.35
N PRO A 12 -22.58 25.10 -28.33
CA PRO A 12 -22.31 26.37 -27.68
C PRO A 12 -21.66 27.31 -28.72
N VAL A 13 -22.39 28.37 -29.10
CA VAL A 13 -22.11 29.21 -30.29
C VAL A 13 -21.01 30.27 -30.08
N LEU A 14 -20.35 30.37 -28.93
CA LEU A 14 -19.42 31.49 -28.65
C LEU A 14 -17.90 31.19 -28.66
N GLN A 15 -17.45 29.95 -28.80
CA GLN A 15 -16.00 29.62 -28.69
C GLN A 15 -15.30 29.22 -30.01
N LYS A 16 -16.02 28.94 -31.09
CA LYS A 16 -15.43 28.62 -32.42
C LYS A 16 -14.45 29.69 -32.94
N PRO A 17 -14.62 31.01 -32.74
CA PRO A 17 -13.76 32.02 -33.35
C PRO A 17 -12.31 31.99 -32.84
N ILE A 18 -12.11 31.93 -31.52
CA ILE A 18 -10.79 32.07 -30.88
C ILE A 18 -9.89 30.88 -31.22
N VAL A 19 -10.43 29.67 -31.09
CA VAL A 19 -9.75 28.43 -31.45
C VAL A 19 -9.47 28.39 -32.96
N GLN A 20 -10.44 28.77 -33.81
CA GLN A 20 -10.22 28.83 -35.26
C GLN A 20 -9.17 29.87 -35.66
N VAL A 21 -9.09 30.99 -34.95
CA VAL A 21 -8.07 32.02 -35.17
C VAL A 21 -6.68 31.50 -34.81
N ALA A 22 -6.51 30.91 -33.62
CA ALA A 22 -5.24 30.30 -33.22
C ALA A 22 -4.77 29.23 -34.22
N LEU A 23 -5.68 28.34 -34.63
CA LEU A 23 -5.40 27.29 -35.61
C LEU A 23 -5.12 27.84 -37.02
N ARG A 24 -5.74 28.96 -37.43
CA ARG A 24 -5.47 29.63 -38.72
C ARG A 24 -4.15 30.39 -38.72
N ILE A 25 -3.77 31.04 -37.62
CA ILE A 25 -2.45 31.69 -37.47
C ILE A 25 -1.34 30.63 -37.57
N LEU A 26 -1.53 29.47 -36.92
CA LEU A 26 -0.60 28.34 -37.02
C LEU A 26 -0.44 27.82 -38.46
N ARG A 27 -1.52 27.73 -39.23
CA ARG A 27 -1.47 27.36 -40.65
C ARG A 27 -0.67 28.35 -41.50
N GLN A 28 -0.75 29.65 -41.21
CA GLN A 28 0.04 30.65 -41.95
C GLN A 28 1.52 30.64 -41.56
N LEU A 29 1.82 30.38 -40.30
CA LEU A 29 3.21 30.24 -39.85
C LEU A 29 3.87 28.98 -40.44
N ARG A 30 3.12 27.90 -40.68
CA ARG A 30 3.62 26.65 -41.28
C ARG A 30 2.55 25.95 -42.15
N PRO A 31 2.50 26.23 -43.46
CA PRO A 31 1.46 25.70 -44.37
C PRO A 31 1.52 24.18 -44.62
N HIS A 32 2.58 23.48 -44.19
CA HIS A 32 2.76 22.02 -44.35
C HIS A 32 2.19 21.18 -43.19
N LEU A 33 1.58 21.81 -42.17
CA LEU A 33 0.97 21.12 -41.02
C LEU A 33 -0.28 20.33 -41.43
N ALA A 34 -0.40 19.07 -40.97
CA ALA A 34 -1.68 18.35 -40.96
C ALA A 34 -2.69 19.11 -40.06
N GLN A 35 -3.96 19.18 -40.48
CA GLN A 35 -4.96 20.08 -39.87
C GLN A 35 -5.08 19.85 -38.35
N PRO A 36 -4.68 20.83 -37.51
CA PRO A 36 -4.88 20.68 -36.08
C PRO A 36 -6.37 20.80 -35.74
N TYR A 37 -6.87 19.88 -34.92
CA TYR A 37 -8.28 19.79 -34.51
C TYR A 37 -8.37 19.62 -32.99
N ILE A 38 -9.34 20.32 -32.37
CA ILE A 38 -9.65 20.17 -30.95
C ILE A 38 -10.89 19.27 -30.83
N ASP A 39 -10.72 18.09 -30.24
CA ASP A 39 -11.82 17.25 -29.83
C ASP A 39 -12.24 17.62 -28.39
N ALA A 40 -13.29 18.43 -28.29
CA ALA A 40 -13.83 18.92 -27.03
C ALA A 40 -15.31 18.57 -26.91
N GLY A 41 -15.60 17.30 -26.56
CA GLY A 41 -16.92 16.93 -26.04
C GLY A 41 -17.19 17.53 -24.65
N ASN A 42 -16.13 17.88 -23.90
CA ASN A 42 -16.15 18.47 -22.56
C ASN A 42 -14.95 19.43 -22.41
N TRP A 43 -15.17 20.71 -22.11
CA TRP A 43 -14.07 21.69 -21.96
C TRP A 43 -13.32 21.60 -20.62
N ASN A 44 -13.70 20.67 -19.76
CA ASN A 44 -12.91 20.29 -18.59
C ASN A 44 -11.81 19.27 -18.93
N GLU A 45 -11.96 18.52 -20.03
CA GLU A 45 -11.02 17.50 -20.52
C GLU A 45 -11.04 17.49 -22.06
N PHE A 46 -10.04 18.10 -22.70
CA PHE A 46 -10.02 18.25 -24.16
C PHE A 46 -8.69 17.80 -24.77
N CYS A 47 -8.76 17.33 -26.02
CA CYS A 47 -7.59 16.90 -26.77
C CYS A 47 -7.34 17.78 -28.00
N ILE A 48 -6.09 18.15 -28.23
CA ILE A 48 -5.64 18.82 -29.45
C ILE A 48 -4.75 17.85 -30.22
N THR A 49 -5.11 17.53 -31.46
CA THR A 49 -4.31 16.67 -32.35
C THR A 49 -3.61 17.54 -33.38
N CYS A 50 -2.28 17.48 -33.43
CA CYS A 50 -1.43 18.04 -34.48
C CYS A 50 -0.74 16.84 -35.15
N GLY A 51 -0.90 16.61 -36.46
CA GLY A 51 -0.30 15.41 -37.09
C GLY A 51 1.24 15.38 -37.06
N GLN A 52 1.85 14.30 -37.56
CA GLN A 52 3.32 14.12 -37.60
C GLN A 52 4.03 15.35 -38.20
N LEU A 53 5.04 15.82 -37.48
CA LEU A 53 5.66 17.12 -37.65
C LEU A 53 7.16 16.93 -37.87
N ASP A 54 7.66 17.24 -39.08
CA ASP A 54 9.10 17.28 -39.34
C ASP A 54 9.61 18.72 -39.09
N LEU A 55 10.47 18.87 -38.08
CA LEU A 55 10.91 20.15 -37.54
C LEU A 55 12.44 20.29 -37.55
N SER A 56 13.07 20.08 -38.70
CA SER A 56 14.45 20.54 -38.88
C SER A 56 14.48 22.05 -39.13
N TRP A 57 15.11 22.83 -38.23
CA TRP A 57 15.47 24.23 -38.46
C TRP A 57 16.89 24.47 -37.98
N GLU A 58 17.74 25.05 -38.83
CA GLU A 58 19.08 25.50 -38.46
C GLU A 58 19.03 26.99 -38.06
N SER A 59 19.55 27.29 -36.87
CA SER A 59 19.77 28.65 -36.37
C SER A 59 21.16 29.12 -36.81
N GLU A 60 21.26 30.21 -37.57
CA GLU A 60 22.55 30.78 -38.00
C GLU A 60 23.42 31.34 -36.85
N ASN A 61 22.94 31.38 -35.60
CA ASN A 61 23.70 32.00 -34.50
C ASN A 61 23.70 31.20 -33.18
N GLY A 62 23.44 29.90 -33.19
CA GLY A 62 23.67 29.02 -32.02
C GLY A 62 22.79 29.29 -30.77
N GLY A 63 21.97 30.34 -30.77
CA GLY A 63 20.91 30.56 -29.81
C GLY A 63 19.57 30.11 -30.39
N ASN A 64 18.87 29.23 -29.68
CA ASN A 64 17.48 28.94 -29.97
C ASN A 64 16.64 30.09 -29.38
N SER A 65 16.04 30.94 -30.21
CA SER A 65 15.06 31.93 -29.77
C SER A 65 13.85 31.88 -30.71
N LEU A 66 12.64 31.86 -30.16
CA LEU A 66 11.42 31.91 -30.95
C LEU A 66 10.85 33.33 -30.87
N ARG A 67 10.91 34.07 -31.98
CA ARG A 67 10.34 35.43 -32.07
C ARG A 67 8.82 35.34 -32.22
N LEU A 68 8.06 35.78 -31.22
CA LEU A 68 6.62 35.90 -31.32
C LEU A 68 6.23 37.13 -32.16
N ILE A 69 5.11 37.01 -32.88
CA ILE A 69 4.56 38.05 -33.76
C ILE A 69 4.13 39.25 -32.91
N THR A 70 4.46 40.48 -33.32
CA THR A 70 4.14 41.73 -32.60
C THR A 70 2.63 41.94 -32.47
N SER A 71 2.22 42.69 -31.43
CA SER A 71 0.82 43.09 -31.19
C SER A 71 0.18 43.69 -32.46
N GLU A 72 0.94 44.56 -33.12
CA GLU A 72 0.59 45.29 -34.31
C GLU A 72 0.37 44.38 -35.52
N LYS A 73 1.25 43.40 -35.72
CA LYS A 73 1.13 42.43 -36.82
C LYS A 73 0.01 41.41 -36.55
N MET A 74 -0.28 41.13 -35.28
CA MET A 74 -1.47 40.36 -34.87
C MET A 74 -2.77 41.12 -35.14
N GLN A 75 -2.81 42.42 -34.85
CA GLN A 75 -3.95 43.31 -35.19
C GLN A 75 -4.10 43.50 -36.69
N GLN A 76 -2.99 43.58 -37.43
CA GLN A 76 -2.97 43.69 -38.89
C GLN A 76 -3.53 42.40 -39.52
N MET A 77 -3.14 41.23 -39.01
CA MET A 77 -3.69 39.96 -39.46
C MET A 77 -5.17 39.83 -39.07
N ALA A 78 -5.58 40.21 -37.86
CA ALA A 78 -6.97 40.13 -37.43
C ALA A 78 -7.91 41.07 -38.22
N SER A 79 -7.45 42.29 -38.51
CA SER A 79 -8.18 43.25 -39.36
C SER A 79 -8.28 42.77 -40.81
N GLN A 80 -7.23 42.15 -41.34
CA GLN A 80 -7.22 41.57 -42.70
C GLN A 80 -8.25 40.43 -42.89
N TYR A 81 -8.71 39.79 -41.80
CA TYR A 81 -9.71 38.71 -41.83
C TYR A 81 -11.08 39.10 -41.25
N GLY A 82 -11.36 40.40 -41.08
CA GLY A 82 -12.71 40.92 -40.79
C GLY A 82 -13.13 40.88 -39.32
N PHE A 83 -12.19 40.75 -38.37
CA PHE A 83 -12.49 40.85 -36.95
C PHE A 83 -12.35 42.31 -36.48
N GLY A 84 -13.48 43.01 -36.32
CA GLY A 84 -13.51 44.37 -35.78
C GLY A 84 -13.30 44.42 -34.26
N ARG A 85 -12.38 45.28 -33.82
CA ARG A 85 -12.00 45.64 -32.44
C ARG A 85 -11.49 44.49 -31.55
N ILE A 86 -10.18 44.29 -31.59
CA ILE A 86 -9.39 43.58 -30.56
C ILE A 86 -9.16 44.46 -29.32
N ASP A 87 -9.74 45.65 -29.25
CA ASP A 87 -9.60 46.59 -28.14
C ASP A 87 -10.11 46.04 -26.79
N ALA A 88 -10.87 44.93 -26.79
CA ALA A 88 -11.31 44.22 -25.58
C ALA A 88 -10.40 43.04 -25.15
N LEU A 89 -9.38 42.70 -25.95
CA LEU A 89 -8.51 41.53 -25.75
C LEU A 89 -7.05 41.90 -25.45
N ILE A 90 -6.69 43.18 -25.55
CA ILE A 90 -5.37 43.68 -25.16
C ILE A 90 -5.61 44.77 -24.11
N PRO A 91 -5.32 44.53 -22.83
CA PRO A 91 -5.38 45.55 -21.80
C PRO A 91 -4.25 46.55 -22.05
N ASP A 92 -4.60 47.82 -21.78
CA ASP A 92 -3.73 48.98 -21.66
C ASP A 92 -2.27 48.62 -21.31
N THR A 93 -1.34 49.01 -22.18
CA THR A 93 0.11 48.76 -22.05
C THR A 93 0.76 49.50 -20.87
N HIS A 94 -0.04 50.10 -20.00
CA HIS A 94 0.39 50.71 -18.75
C HIS A 94 -0.26 49.96 -17.60
N ASN A 95 0.56 49.11 -16.96
CA ASN A 95 0.38 48.51 -15.64
C ASN A 95 -0.05 47.03 -15.60
N ILE A 96 0.92 46.14 -15.86
CA ILE A 96 0.77 44.67 -15.69
C ILE A 96 0.66 44.29 -14.18
N PHE A 97 0.81 45.26 -13.26
CA PHE A 97 0.66 45.06 -11.81
C PHE A 97 -0.58 45.71 -11.17
N ASN A 98 -1.43 46.43 -11.91
CA ASN A 98 -2.65 47.00 -11.33
C ASN A 98 -3.92 46.25 -11.74
N ASN A 99 -4.39 45.38 -10.84
CA ASN A 99 -5.72 45.60 -10.24
C ASN A 99 -6.06 44.78 -8.99
N SER A 100 -5.09 44.18 -8.30
CA SER A 100 -5.22 44.00 -6.86
C SER A 100 -3.84 44.00 -6.21
N SER A 101 -3.59 44.91 -5.28
CA SER A 101 -2.42 44.89 -4.39
C SER A 101 -2.23 43.51 -3.76
N VAL A 102 -3.35 42.84 -3.46
CA VAL A 102 -3.45 41.48 -2.92
C VAL A 102 -2.73 40.43 -3.76
N THR A 103 -2.75 40.52 -5.10
CA THR A 103 -2.12 39.50 -5.96
C THR A 103 -0.62 39.72 -6.09
N ALA A 104 -0.19 40.98 -6.16
CA ALA A 104 1.24 41.32 -6.13
C ALA A 104 1.86 40.96 -4.77
N GLU A 105 1.15 41.22 -3.67
CA GLU A 105 1.54 40.89 -2.30
C GLU A 105 1.57 39.37 -2.08
N TYR A 106 0.55 38.62 -2.53
CA TYR A 106 0.54 37.15 -2.47
C TYR A 106 1.66 36.50 -3.33
N LEU A 107 1.91 37.04 -4.53
CA LEU A 107 3.01 36.57 -5.38
C LEU A 107 4.37 36.87 -4.74
N ASN A 108 4.55 38.05 -4.13
CA ASN A 108 5.78 38.44 -3.43
C ASN A 108 6.01 37.66 -2.12
N ASP A 109 4.94 37.36 -1.37
CA ASP A 109 5.04 36.72 -0.05
C ASP A 109 5.16 35.19 -0.14
N HIS A 110 4.74 34.58 -1.26
CA HIS A 110 4.60 33.12 -1.34
C HIS A 110 5.28 32.45 -2.53
N LEU A 111 5.55 33.15 -3.65
CA LEU A 111 6.00 32.52 -4.90
C LEU A 111 7.27 33.12 -5.52
N PHE A 112 7.40 34.45 -5.61
CA PHE A 112 8.49 35.20 -6.26
C PHE A 112 8.92 36.39 -5.39
N SER A 113 10.05 37.04 -5.68
CA SER A 113 10.36 38.41 -5.25
C SER A 113 10.71 39.25 -6.47
N VAL A 114 10.28 40.51 -6.48
CA VAL A 114 10.69 41.48 -7.49
C VAL A 114 12.01 42.14 -7.04
N ASP A 115 13.03 42.07 -7.89
CA ASP A 115 14.29 42.82 -7.77
C ASP A 115 14.05 44.29 -8.16
N GLU A 116 14.86 45.23 -7.66
CA GLU A 116 14.85 46.67 -7.99
C GLU A 116 14.88 47.01 -9.50
N THR A 117 15.18 46.03 -10.35
CA THR A 117 15.19 46.10 -11.81
C THR A 117 13.93 45.51 -12.49
N ASP A 118 12.85 45.29 -11.74
CA ASP A 118 11.57 44.69 -12.19
C ASP A 118 11.68 43.23 -12.66
N PHE A 119 12.75 42.53 -12.31
CA PHE A 119 12.89 41.10 -12.58
C PHE A 119 12.19 40.26 -11.51
N LEU A 120 11.32 39.34 -11.95
CA LEU A 120 10.75 38.31 -11.09
C LEU A 120 11.83 37.25 -10.79
N ILE A 121 12.32 37.24 -9.56
CA ILE A 121 13.24 36.23 -9.05
C ILE A 121 12.42 35.23 -8.21
N ASN A 122 12.49 33.94 -8.51
CA ASN A 122 11.76 32.92 -7.75
C ASN A 122 12.32 32.80 -6.33
N GLN A 123 11.51 33.09 -5.29
CA GLN A 123 11.90 32.84 -3.89
C GLN A 123 11.36 31.53 -3.34
N SER A 124 10.36 30.92 -3.98
CA SER A 124 9.74 29.73 -3.43
C SER A 124 10.65 28.49 -3.55
N LYS A 125 11.30 28.12 -2.44
CA LYS A 125 11.90 26.78 -2.24
C LYS A 125 10.87 25.64 -2.35
N TRP A 126 9.58 25.96 -2.51
CA TRP A 126 8.46 25.03 -2.57
C TRP A 126 8.50 24.07 -3.77
N TRP A 127 9.28 24.41 -4.80
CA TRP A 127 9.36 23.63 -6.05
C TRP A 127 10.78 23.29 -6.47
N CYS A 128 11.76 23.99 -5.91
CA CYS A 128 13.14 23.84 -6.31
C CYS A 128 13.83 22.79 -5.42
N ARG A 129 13.84 21.54 -5.88
CA ARG A 129 14.56 20.46 -5.18
C ARG A 129 16.09 20.65 -5.18
N ASN A 130 16.62 21.63 -5.90
CA ASN A 130 17.98 22.15 -5.74
C ASN A 130 18.14 23.44 -6.58
N PRO A 131 18.31 24.64 -5.99
CA PRO A 131 18.40 25.90 -6.75
C PRO A 131 19.67 26.04 -7.60
N ASP A 132 20.72 25.26 -7.32
CA ASP A 132 22.05 25.50 -7.89
C ASP A 132 22.26 24.96 -9.32
N LYS A 133 21.25 24.36 -9.97
CA LYS A 133 21.41 23.65 -11.27
C LYS A 133 20.21 23.71 -12.23
N TRP A 134 19.44 24.81 -12.22
CA TRP A 134 18.38 25.06 -13.21
C TRP A 134 18.82 26.17 -14.15
N GLU A 135 18.60 26.00 -15.46
CA GLU A 135 18.64 27.13 -16.39
C GLU A 135 17.25 27.81 -16.38
N VAL A 136 17.23 29.11 -16.08
CA VAL A 136 16.02 29.89 -15.89
C VAL A 136 15.51 30.40 -17.25
N ALA A 137 14.26 30.08 -17.57
CA ALA A 137 13.49 30.80 -18.59
C ALA A 137 13.02 32.15 -18.04
N SER A 138 13.39 33.26 -18.68
CA SER A 138 12.71 34.53 -18.44
C SER A 138 11.69 34.77 -19.55
N LEU A 139 10.42 34.99 -19.18
CA LEU A 139 9.42 35.58 -20.07
C LEU A 139 9.66 37.09 -20.06
N ARG A 140 10.35 37.61 -21.08
CA ARG A 140 10.66 39.04 -21.15
C ARG A 140 9.73 39.74 -22.13
N TYR A 141 8.92 40.65 -21.60
CA TYR A 141 8.19 41.63 -22.42
C TYR A 141 9.13 42.79 -22.70
N PHE A 142 9.34 43.13 -23.97
CA PHE A 142 10.17 44.27 -24.37
C PHE A 142 9.27 45.46 -24.71
N PRO A 143 9.11 46.45 -23.80
CA PRO A 143 8.12 47.52 -23.97
C PRO A 143 8.40 48.38 -25.20
N ASN A 144 9.68 48.57 -25.55
CA ASN A 144 10.11 49.40 -26.67
C ASN A 144 10.06 48.68 -28.03
N GLN A 145 9.79 47.37 -28.05
CA GLN A 145 9.77 46.56 -29.28
C GLN A 145 8.48 45.73 -29.43
N GLU A 146 7.54 45.86 -28.49
CA GLU A 146 6.22 45.22 -28.46
C GLU A 146 6.19 43.72 -28.81
N TYR A 147 7.15 42.95 -28.31
CA TYR A 147 7.13 41.49 -28.40
C TYR A 147 7.45 40.80 -27.08
N TRP A 148 7.03 39.53 -27.03
CA TRP A 148 7.34 38.58 -25.97
C TRP A 148 8.49 37.68 -26.42
N GLN A 149 9.55 37.61 -25.63
CA GLN A 149 10.63 36.64 -25.81
C GLN A 149 10.47 35.51 -24.79
N VAL A 150 10.44 34.29 -25.30
CA VAL A 150 10.48 33.07 -24.48
C VAL A 150 11.89 32.50 -24.58
N GLU A 151 12.63 32.50 -23.48
CA GLU A 151 13.88 31.73 -23.32
C GLU A 151 13.60 30.46 -22.50
N TYR A 152 14.32 29.36 -22.75
CA TYR A 152 13.91 27.97 -22.47
C TYR A 152 13.82 27.54 -20.99
N MET A 153 12.98 26.52 -20.72
CA MET A 153 13.11 25.63 -19.56
C MET A 153 13.32 24.17 -20.01
N PHE A 154 14.51 23.62 -19.76
CA PHE A 154 14.72 22.18 -19.70
C PHE A 154 15.50 21.83 -18.44
N GLY A 155 15.10 20.74 -17.78
CA GLY A 155 15.86 20.16 -16.67
C GLY A 155 15.75 18.64 -16.73
N VAL A 156 16.77 17.98 -17.26
CA VAL A 156 16.95 16.54 -17.15
C VAL A 156 17.88 16.27 -15.96
N LYS A 157 17.46 15.40 -15.04
CA LYS A 157 18.37 14.75 -14.12
C LYS A 157 17.97 13.28 -14.00
N ASP A 158 18.93 12.40 -14.24
CA ASP A 158 18.95 10.98 -13.87
C ASP A 158 17.57 10.32 -13.71
N GLY A 159 16.97 9.91 -14.84
CA GLY A 159 15.82 9.00 -14.87
C GLY A 159 14.43 9.59 -14.58
N HIS A 160 14.27 10.92 -14.55
CA HIS A 160 12.96 11.58 -14.41
C HIS A 160 12.49 12.25 -15.72
N LEU A 161 11.17 12.29 -15.94
CA LEU A 161 10.52 12.92 -17.11
C LEU A 161 10.63 14.46 -17.05
N PRO A 162 10.89 15.15 -18.18
CA PRO A 162 10.81 16.61 -18.26
C PRO A 162 9.37 17.10 -18.05
N HIS A 163 9.17 18.23 -17.36
CA HIS A 163 7.86 18.85 -17.11
C HIS A 163 7.89 20.34 -17.50
N ILE A 164 6.95 20.77 -18.31
CA ILE A 164 6.79 22.15 -18.76
C ILE A 164 5.82 22.89 -17.83
N ASN A 165 6.24 24.03 -17.27
CA ASN A 165 5.37 24.90 -16.48
C ASN A 165 5.27 26.29 -17.13
N CYS A 166 4.08 26.88 -17.16
CA CYS A 166 3.82 28.21 -17.71
C CYS A 166 2.92 29.00 -16.75
N THR A 167 3.25 30.26 -16.50
CA THR A 167 2.44 31.16 -15.67
C THR A 167 1.98 32.34 -16.51
N LEU A 168 0.68 32.63 -16.47
CA LEU A 168 0.02 33.68 -17.22
C LEU A 168 -0.63 34.67 -16.23
N VAL A 169 -0.64 35.96 -16.59
CA VAL A 169 -1.36 37.01 -15.84
C VAL A 169 -2.28 37.73 -16.81
N GLU A 170 -3.57 37.66 -16.53
CA GLU A 170 -4.66 38.20 -17.34
C GLU A 170 -5.29 39.40 -16.65
N ALA A 171 -5.50 40.49 -17.39
CA ALA A 171 -6.27 41.62 -16.86
C ALA A 171 -7.80 41.37 -16.91
N GLY A 172 -8.26 40.49 -17.80
CA GLY A 172 -9.67 40.10 -17.91
C GLY A 172 -10.06 39.02 -16.91
N LYS A 173 -11.31 39.03 -16.43
CA LYS A 173 -11.82 37.99 -15.51
C LYS A 173 -11.77 36.61 -16.16
N LEU A 174 -11.29 35.62 -15.41
CA LEU A 174 -11.38 34.22 -15.82
C LEU A 174 -12.85 33.80 -15.94
N ASN A 175 -13.15 32.97 -16.95
CA ASN A 175 -14.51 32.51 -17.22
C ASN A 175 -14.63 31.00 -17.04
N GLU A 176 -15.43 30.52 -16.10
CA GLU A 176 -15.51 29.10 -15.74
C GLU A 176 -15.83 28.17 -16.91
N ASP A 177 -16.63 28.63 -17.87
CA ASP A 177 -17.06 27.84 -19.02
C ASP A 177 -16.05 27.89 -20.18
N ASN A 178 -15.18 28.92 -20.22
CA ASN A 178 -14.33 29.22 -21.37
C ASN A 178 -12.82 29.27 -21.03
N LEU A 179 -11.98 28.78 -21.95
CA LEU A 179 -10.54 29.02 -21.90
C LEU A 179 -10.20 30.40 -22.46
N MET A 180 -9.16 31.02 -21.91
CA MET A 180 -8.62 32.27 -22.42
C MET A 180 -7.81 32.01 -23.69
N PHE A 181 -7.69 33.01 -24.57
CA PHE A 181 -6.86 32.88 -25.77
C PHE A 181 -5.40 32.58 -25.42
N SER A 182 -4.86 33.26 -24.41
CA SER A 182 -3.52 33.04 -23.87
C SER A 182 -3.30 31.62 -23.36
N GLU A 183 -4.29 31.04 -22.69
CA GLU A 183 -4.28 29.64 -22.23
C GLU A 183 -4.16 28.67 -23.41
N VAL A 184 -5.03 28.83 -24.41
CA VAL A 184 -5.04 27.99 -25.62
C VAL A 184 -3.76 28.17 -26.42
N TRP A 185 -3.30 29.41 -26.57
CA TRP A 185 -2.09 29.75 -27.33
C TRP A 185 -0.84 29.22 -26.66
N SER A 186 -0.71 29.35 -25.34
CA SER A 186 0.40 28.80 -24.58
C SER A 186 0.46 27.27 -24.72
N ILE A 187 -0.67 26.58 -24.57
CA ILE A 187 -0.73 25.11 -24.75
C ILE A 187 -0.25 24.72 -26.16
N LEU A 188 -0.72 25.40 -27.20
CA LEU A 188 -0.32 25.13 -28.58
C LEU A 188 1.17 25.38 -28.82
N MET A 189 1.71 26.48 -28.31
CA MET A 189 3.12 26.84 -28.47
C MET A 189 4.05 25.90 -27.70
N LEU A 190 3.68 25.53 -26.48
CA LEU A 190 4.44 24.57 -25.65
C LEU A 190 4.50 23.20 -26.32
N THR A 191 3.41 22.79 -26.98
CA THR A 191 3.34 21.56 -27.77
C THR A 191 4.28 21.62 -28.97
N LEU A 192 4.28 22.73 -29.71
CA LEU A 192 5.14 22.89 -30.89
C LEU A 192 6.64 22.97 -30.54
N LEU A 193 6.97 23.46 -29.35
CA LEU A 193 8.35 23.54 -28.85
C LEU A 193 8.87 22.20 -28.31
N SER A 194 8.00 21.39 -27.69
CA SER A 194 8.37 20.06 -27.17
C SER A 194 8.61 19.01 -28.25
N LEU A 195 8.10 19.23 -29.47
CA LEU A 195 8.40 18.43 -30.66
C LEU A 195 9.81 18.64 -31.25
N ARG A 196 10.66 19.47 -30.62
CA ARG A 196 12.05 19.72 -31.05
C ARG A 196 13.10 18.90 -30.29
N ILE A 197 12.70 17.95 -29.42
CA ILE A 197 13.65 17.12 -28.69
C ILE A 197 14.35 16.18 -29.71
N PRO A 198 15.69 16.18 -29.81
CA PRO A 198 16.41 15.34 -30.76
C PRO A 198 16.11 13.85 -30.53
N PRO A 199 16.15 13.00 -31.58
CA PRO A 199 15.71 11.60 -31.54
C PRO A 199 16.45 10.70 -30.53
N ASN A 200 17.52 11.19 -29.90
CA ASN A 200 18.31 10.47 -28.92
C ASN A 200 17.84 10.64 -27.46
N ASP A 201 16.94 11.58 -27.15
CA ASP A 201 16.27 11.69 -25.85
C ASP A 201 14.76 11.43 -26.01
N LYS A 202 14.41 10.14 -26.06
CA LYS A 202 13.05 9.64 -26.31
C LYS A 202 12.14 9.82 -25.09
N HIS A 203 11.67 11.04 -24.84
CA HIS A 203 10.50 11.23 -23.98
C HIS A 203 9.23 11.26 -24.85
N GLU A 204 8.54 10.12 -24.91
CA GLU A 204 7.30 9.94 -25.71
C GLU A 204 6.16 10.84 -25.20
N VAL A 205 6.13 11.16 -23.90
CA VAL A 205 5.08 11.97 -23.28
C VAL A 205 5.64 12.95 -22.24
N VAL A 206 5.26 14.22 -22.34
CA VAL A 206 5.75 15.34 -21.50
C VAL A 206 4.59 16.00 -20.74
N PRO A 207 4.61 16.00 -19.40
CA PRO A 207 3.70 16.80 -18.57
C PRO A 207 3.77 18.31 -18.86
N VAL A 208 2.61 18.98 -18.82
CA VAL A 208 2.47 20.43 -18.94
C VAL A 208 1.54 20.96 -17.84
N THR A 209 1.92 22.06 -17.20
CA THR A 209 1.07 22.84 -16.29
C THR A 209 1.04 24.31 -16.72
N VAL A 210 -0.15 24.90 -16.87
CA VAL A 210 -0.35 26.34 -17.12
C VAL A 210 -1.15 26.92 -15.95
N VAL A 211 -0.66 27.99 -15.32
CA VAL A 211 -1.36 28.68 -14.22
C VAL A 211 -1.68 30.09 -14.66
N THR A 212 -2.96 30.44 -14.70
CA THR A 212 -3.45 31.75 -15.15
C THR A 212 -4.01 32.53 -13.97
N PHE A 213 -3.47 33.71 -13.70
CA PHE A 213 -3.93 34.64 -12.65
C PHE A 213 -4.78 35.76 -13.25
N SER A 214 -5.84 36.16 -12.56
CA SER A 214 -6.67 37.33 -12.89
C SER A 214 -7.25 37.94 -11.62
N GLY A 215 -6.76 39.12 -11.26
CA GLY A 215 -7.08 39.74 -9.97
C GLY A 215 -6.88 38.75 -8.82
N THR A 216 -7.82 38.71 -7.87
CA THR A 216 -7.79 37.78 -6.73
C THR A 216 -8.24 36.36 -7.08
N THR A 217 -8.08 35.92 -8.32
CA THR A 217 -8.48 34.57 -8.74
C THR A 217 -7.42 33.94 -9.65
N PHE A 218 -7.33 32.62 -9.66
CA PHE A 218 -6.46 31.91 -10.58
C PHE A 218 -7.07 30.59 -11.06
N ARG A 219 -6.52 30.05 -12.13
CA ARG A 219 -6.88 28.75 -12.73
C ARG A 219 -5.63 27.97 -13.04
N ILE A 220 -5.72 26.65 -12.93
CA ILE A 220 -4.67 25.70 -13.31
C ILE A 220 -5.18 24.85 -14.48
N LEU A 221 -4.37 24.72 -15.53
CA LEU A 221 -4.53 23.75 -16.61
C LEU A 221 -3.38 22.75 -16.50
N GLN A 222 -3.67 21.46 -16.57
CA GLN A 222 -2.63 20.42 -16.55
C GLN A 222 -2.88 19.37 -17.60
N GLY A 223 -1.82 18.82 -18.17
CA GLY A 223 -1.97 17.83 -19.23
C GLY A 223 -0.70 17.12 -19.64
N LEU A 224 -0.84 16.28 -20.67
CA LEU A 224 0.25 15.54 -21.30
C LEU A 224 0.34 15.94 -22.77
N VAL A 225 1.56 16.19 -23.23
CA VAL A 225 1.92 16.31 -24.64
C VAL A 225 2.57 15.00 -25.07
N ASP A 226 1.96 14.32 -26.04
CA ASP A 226 2.51 13.16 -26.73
C ASP A 226 3.29 13.63 -27.96
N GLY A 227 4.60 13.47 -27.92
CA GLY A 227 5.50 13.95 -28.98
C GLY A 227 5.47 13.09 -30.23
N GLU A 228 5.06 11.82 -30.14
CA GLU A 228 5.05 10.88 -31.27
C GLU A 228 3.74 10.98 -32.06
N ALA A 229 2.61 11.07 -31.34
CA ALA A 229 1.29 11.21 -31.93
C ALA A 229 0.88 12.69 -32.18
N GLY A 230 1.68 13.64 -31.68
CA GLY A 230 1.41 15.08 -31.75
C GLY A 230 0.12 15.49 -31.04
N ASN A 231 -0.28 14.73 -30.01
CA ASN A 231 -1.52 14.94 -29.28
C ASN A 231 -1.26 15.64 -27.95
N VAL A 232 -2.17 16.53 -27.56
CA VAL A 232 -2.12 17.24 -26.28
C VAL A 232 -3.42 16.98 -25.57
N ARG A 233 -3.36 16.49 -24.33
CA ARG A 233 -4.54 16.28 -23.49
C ARG A 233 -4.46 17.21 -22.29
N ILE A 234 -5.46 18.05 -22.07
CA ILE A 234 -5.45 19.07 -21.01
C ILE A 234 -6.73 18.96 -20.17
N ASN A 235 -6.55 19.06 -18.86
CA ASN A 235 -7.57 19.20 -17.84
C ASN A 235 -7.58 20.62 -17.29
N LYS A 236 -8.77 21.17 -17.08
CA LYS A 236 -8.98 22.53 -16.57
C LYS A 236 -9.48 22.52 -15.13
N SER A 237 -8.89 23.35 -14.25
CA SER A 237 -9.41 23.57 -12.90
C SER A 237 -10.59 24.54 -12.88
N SER A 238 -11.40 24.45 -11.83
CA SER A 238 -12.28 25.55 -11.46
C SER A 238 -11.48 26.80 -11.14
N ILE A 239 -12.07 27.99 -11.29
CA ILE A 239 -11.46 29.24 -10.82
C ILE A 239 -11.38 29.21 -9.30
N VAL A 240 -10.18 29.44 -8.78
CA VAL A 240 -9.89 29.45 -7.35
C VAL A 240 -9.70 30.89 -6.90
N PRO A 241 -10.48 31.39 -5.94
CA PRO A 241 -10.23 32.70 -5.34
C PRO A 241 -8.99 32.65 -4.44
N ILE A 242 -8.28 33.76 -4.32
CA ILE A 242 -7.16 33.99 -3.41
C ILE A 242 -7.74 34.55 -2.11
N SER A 243 -7.63 33.80 -1.01
CA SER A 243 -8.09 34.23 0.32
C SER A 243 -6.91 34.45 1.26
N MET A 244 -6.92 35.59 1.96
CA MET A 244 -5.95 35.94 3.01
C MET A 244 -6.29 35.34 4.39
N ASP A 245 -7.45 34.70 4.53
CA ASP A 245 -7.86 33.99 5.75
C ASP A 245 -7.19 32.60 5.85
N LYS A 246 -6.57 32.28 7.00
CA LYS A 246 -5.76 31.07 7.23
C LYS A 246 -6.54 29.76 7.04
N GLU A 247 -7.82 29.74 7.41
CA GLU A 247 -8.64 28.51 7.33
C GLU A 247 -9.00 28.20 5.87
N ASN A 248 -9.33 29.24 5.09
CA ASN A 248 -9.58 29.14 3.65
C ASN A 248 -8.30 28.94 2.82
N ALA A 249 -7.18 29.56 3.22
CA ALA A 249 -5.87 29.37 2.57
C ALA A 249 -5.41 27.90 2.65
N THR A 250 -5.73 27.21 3.74
CA THR A 250 -5.42 25.77 3.89
C THR A 250 -6.22 24.91 2.90
N GLN A 251 -7.51 25.23 2.68
CA GLN A 251 -8.34 24.54 1.70
C GLN A 251 -7.89 24.84 0.26
N GLN A 252 -7.56 26.11 -0.03
CA GLN A 252 -6.99 26.52 -1.33
C GLN A 252 -5.67 25.82 -1.60
N MET A 253 -4.79 25.73 -0.60
CA MET A 253 -3.52 25.00 -0.68
C MET A 253 -3.73 23.50 -0.94
N MET A 254 -4.73 22.86 -0.32
CA MET A 254 -5.07 21.46 -0.63
C MET A 254 -5.59 21.28 -2.06
N LEU A 255 -6.34 22.27 -2.57
CA LEU A 255 -6.89 22.28 -3.93
C LEU A 255 -5.82 22.58 -4.99
N ILE A 256 -4.81 23.38 -4.64
CA ILE A 256 -3.60 23.59 -5.43
C ILE A 256 -2.78 22.29 -5.44
N MET A 257 -2.51 21.71 -4.26
CA MET A 257 -1.78 20.43 -4.11
C MET A 257 -2.47 19.25 -4.82
N ARG A 258 -3.80 19.29 -4.98
CA ARG A 258 -4.58 18.35 -5.81
C ARG A 258 -4.06 18.25 -7.23
N TRP A 259 -3.89 19.39 -7.89
CA TRP A 259 -3.46 19.44 -9.29
C TRP A 259 -1.97 19.12 -9.35
N LEU A 260 -1.18 19.68 -8.45
CA LEU A 260 0.27 19.57 -8.49
C LEU A 260 0.84 18.19 -8.16
N LEU A 261 0.14 17.42 -7.31
CA LEU A 261 0.54 16.05 -6.93
C LEU A 261 -0.13 14.96 -7.77
N ALA A 262 -1.15 15.29 -8.56
CA ALA A 262 -1.78 14.35 -9.48
C ALA A 262 -0.94 14.23 -10.76
N GLU A 263 -0.85 13.03 -11.33
CA GLU A 263 -0.38 12.88 -12.72
C GLU A 263 -1.28 13.76 -13.63
N PRO A 264 -0.83 14.23 -14.81
CA PRO A 264 -1.63 15.16 -15.63
C PRO A 264 -2.87 14.52 -16.27
N LEU A 265 -3.04 13.21 -16.10
CA LEU A 265 -4.26 12.43 -16.32
C LEU A 265 -4.77 11.76 -15.02
N GLY A 266 -4.42 12.34 -13.87
CA GLY A 266 -4.73 11.82 -12.54
C GLY A 266 -6.23 11.80 -12.31
N PRO A 267 -6.72 10.73 -11.67
CA PRO A 267 -8.09 10.28 -11.81
C PRO A 267 -9.08 11.33 -11.33
N SER A 268 -9.99 11.70 -12.22
CA SER A 268 -11.29 12.12 -11.76
C SER A 268 -11.81 11.04 -10.78
N LYS A 269 -12.52 11.44 -9.74
CA LYS A 269 -13.29 10.50 -8.90
C LYS A 269 -14.42 9.83 -9.67
N GLN A 270 -14.35 9.81 -11.01
CA GLN A 270 -15.31 9.12 -11.82
C GLN A 270 -15.28 7.66 -11.43
N PRO A 271 -16.39 7.17 -10.88
CA PRO A 271 -16.52 5.76 -10.55
C PRO A 271 -16.40 4.96 -11.84
N ILE A 272 -15.76 3.80 -11.77
CA ILE A 272 -15.78 2.82 -12.86
C ILE A 272 -17.26 2.46 -13.11
N PRO A 273 -17.79 2.62 -14.34
CA PRO A 273 -19.20 2.42 -14.63
C PRO A 273 -19.68 1.01 -14.26
N GLY A 274 -20.88 0.93 -13.68
CA GLY A 274 -21.53 -0.33 -13.32
C GLY A 274 -21.07 -0.95 -12.00
N ILE A 275 -20.00 -0.46 -11.36
CA ILE A 275 -19.54 -0.99 -10.07
C ILE A 275 -20.19 -0.19 -8.91
N PRO A 276 -20.88 -0.85 -7.97
CA PRO A 276 -21.46 -0.18 -6.80
C PRO A 276 -20.42 0.54 -5.94
N HIS A 277 -20.84 1.65 -5.33
CA HIS A 277 -20.01 2.47 -4.44
C HIS A 277 -20.84 3.36 -3.53
N ASN A 278 -20.21 3.94 -2.52
CA ASN A 278 -20.81 4.99 -1.71
C ASN A 278 -20.90 6.29 -2.52
N VAL A 279 -22.11 6.67 -2.92
CA VAL A 279 -22.35 7.89 -3.72
C VAL A 279 -21.84 9.15 -3.02
N TYR A 280 -21.87 9.20 -1.68
CA TYR A 280 -21.36 10.35 -0.93
C TYR A 280 -19.83 10.45 -0.96
N ALA A 281 -19.11 9.34 -1.08
CA ALA A 281 -17.64 9.33 -1.15
C ALA A 281 -17.13 10.07 -2.40
N THR A 282 -17.85 9.99 -3.51
CA THR A 282 -17.50 10.72 -4.74
C THR A 282 -17.59 12.24 -4.57
N LYS A 283 -18.47 12.70 -3.67
CA LYS A 283 -18.71 14.13 -3.38
C LYS A 283 -17.76 14.71 -2.32
N ARG A 284 -17.21 13.86 -1.43
CA ARG A 284 -16.31 14.27 -0.33
C ARG A 284 -14.86 14.29 -0.78
N ILE A 285 -14.07 15.31 -0.43
CA ILE A 285 -12.63 15.37 -0.76
C ILE A 285 -11.89 14.13 -0.25
N THR A 286 -12.17 13.70 0.98
CA THR A 286 -11.53 12.55 1.64
C THR A 286 -12.03 11.19 1.15
N GLY A 287 -13.11 11.13 0.36
CA GLY A 287 -13.70 9.87 -0.09
C GLY A 287 -14.30 9.07 1.07
N ASP A 288 -14.02 7.78 1.11
CA ASP A 288 -14.44 6.86 2.16
C ASP A 288 -13.58 6.96 3.44
N LEU A 289 -12.47 7.72 3.43
CA LEU A 289 -11.63 7.89 4.62
C LEU A 289 -12.37 8.48 5.81
N ALA A 290 -13.41 9.30 5.58
CA ALA A 290 -14.22 9.85 6.65
C ALA A 290 -15.00 8.75 7.41
N GLU A 291 -15.64 7.83 6.68
CA GLU A 291 -16.40 6.72 7.26
C GLU A 291 -15.45 5.72 7.97
N LEU A 292 -14.28 5.48 7.37
CA LEU A 292 -13.21 4.69 7.99
C LEU A 292 -12.73 5.31 9.31
N GLN A 293 -12.57 6.63 9.38
CA GLN A 293 -12.17 7.32 10.60
C GLN A 293 -13.26 7.27 11.68
N GLU A 294 -14.53 7.45 11.28
CA GLU A 294 -15.68 7.30 12.19
C GLU A 294 -15.72 5.90 12.78
N GLN A 295 -15.53 4.87 11.96
CA GLN A 295 -15.49 3.49 12.42
C GLN A 295 -14.28 3.20 13.32
N GLN A 296 -13.10 3.73 12.98
CA GLN A 296 -11.92 3.63 13.84
C GLN A 296 -12.17 4.26 15.22
N ASN A 297 -12.87 5.40 15.26
CA ASN A 297 -13.20 6.07 16.52
C ASN A 297 -14.26 5.31 17.33
N ALA A 298 -15.23 4.68 16.66
CA ALA A 298 -16.33 3.97 17.31
C ALA A 298 -15.95 2.56 17.79
N VAL A 299 -15.23 1.81 16.97
CA VAL A 299 -14.95 0.36 17.18
C VAL A 299 -13.48 0.08 17.47
N GLY A 300 -12.58 1.04 17.21
CA GLY A 300 -11.13 0.86 17.40
C GLY A 300 -10.44 0.07 16.28
N SER A 301 -11.18 -0.32 15.23
CA SER A 301 -10.69 -1.07 14.06
C SER A 301 -11.43 -0.64 12.80
N ILE A 302 -10.70 -0.54 11.69
CA ILE A 302 -11.27 -0.27 10.36
C ILE A 302 -11.52 -1.54 9.55
N ARG A 303 -11.03 -2.71 9.98
CA ARG A 303 -11.14 -3.94 9.18
C ARG A 303 -12.58 -4.41 8.95
N PRO A 304 -13.50 -4.34 9.93
CA PRO A 304 -14.89 -4.73 9.70
C PRO A 304 -15.53 -3.93 8.56
N TRP A 305 -15.16 -2.64 8.41
CA TRP A 305 -15.64 -1.78 7.34
C TRP A 305 -15.43 -2.42 5.96
N PHE A 306 -14.24 -2.97 5.69
CA PHE A 306 -13.92 -3.61 4.41
C PHE A 306 -14.73 -4.89 4.16
N LEU A 307 -15.12 -5.61 5.22
CA LEU A 307 -15.88 -6.85 5.08
C LEU A 307 -17.37 -6.58 4.88
N GLU A 308 -17.87 -5.47 5.43
CA GLU A 308 -19.27 -5.07 5.36
C GLU A 308 -19.67 -4.48 4.00
N GLN A 309 -18.71 -3.92 3.23
CA GLN A 309 -19.03 -3.23 1.97
C GLN A 309 -19.80 -4.10 0.98
N ALA A 310 -19.46 -5.38 0.87
CA ALA A 310 -20.13 -6.28 -0.06
C ALA A 310 -21.61 -6.48 0.30
N GLN A 311 -21.92 -6.61 1.59
CA GLN A 311 -23.29 -6.74 2.09
C GLN A 311 -24.04 -5.41 1.98
N LYS A 312 -23.40 -4.30 2.37
CA LYS A 312 -23.96 -2.93 2.30
C LYS A 312 -24.39 -2.57 0.88
N HIS A 313 -23.65 -3.00 -0.13
CA HIS A 313 -23.94 -2.72 -1.53
C HIS A 313 -24.63 -3.87 -2.28
N GLY A 314 -24.85 -5.02 -1.63
CA GLY A 314 -25.43 -6.21 -2.28
C GLY A 314 -24.61 -6.71 -3.47
N SER A 315 -23.28 -6.53 -3.46
CA SER A 315 -22.40 -6.85 -4.58
C SER A 315 -21.05 -7.40 -4.10
N ALA A 316 -20.57 -8.46 -4.73
CA ALA A 316 -19.26 -9.03 -4.42
C ALA A 316 -18.08 -8.18 -4.93
N ILE A 317 -18.35 -7.21 -5.82
CA ILE A 317 -17.40 -6.21 -6.31
C ILE A 317 -17.92 -4.81 -5.97
N VAL A 318 -17.11 -4.05 -5.25
CA VAL A 318 -17.42 -2.67 -4.84
C VAL A 318 -16.22 -1.79 -5.19
N GLN A 319 -16.42 -0.50 -5.43
CA GLN A 319 -15.32 0.45 -5.54
C GLN A 319 -15.35 1.45 -4.39
N ILE A 320 -14.16 1.75 -3.86
CA ILE A 320 -13.92 2.61 -2.70
C ILE A 320 -12.89 3.70 -3.03
N PHE A 321 -12.95 4.82 -2.32
CA PHE A 321 -12.19 6.02 -2.57
C PHE A 321 -11.31 6.36 -1.35
N LEU A 322 -10.08 5.84 -1.31
CA LEU A 322 -9.19 5.90 -0.13
C LEU A 322 -8.22 7.08 -0.18
N GLY A 323 -8.78 8.29 -0.26
CA GLY A 323 -8.01 9.50 -0.08
C GLY A 323 -8.28 10.59 -1.10
N PRO A 324 -7.76 11.78 -0.83
CA PRO A 324 -7.89 12.89 -1.75
C PRO A 324 -7.22 12.50 -3.07
N PHE A 325 -8.00 12.59 -4.16
CA PHE A 325 -7.50 12.43 -5.53
C PHE A 325 -7.04 11.00 -5.86
N SER A 326 -7.49 10.01 -5.07
CA SER A 326 -7.21 8.59 -5.30
C SER A 326 -8.03 8.04 -6.47
N ARG A 327 -7.43 7.11 -7.23
CA ARG A 327 -8.16 6.30 -8.23
C ARG A 327 -9.24 5.49 -7.50
N PRO A 328 -10.40 5.23 -8.13
CA PRO A 328 -11.32 4.24 -7.61
C PRO A 328 -10.54 2.94 -7.39
N THR A 329 -10.65 2.42 -6.17
CA THR A 329 -9.99 1.18 -5.77
C THR A 329 -11.06 0.11 -5.70
N ILE A 330 -10.83 -1.04 -6.34
CA ILE A 330 -11.78 -2.14 -6.27
C ILE A 330 -11.61 -2.90 -4.96
N LEU A 331 -12.71 -3.33 -4.38
CA LEU A 331 -12.79 -4.23 -3.24
C LEU A 331 -13.57 -5.46 -3.68
N LEU A 332 -12.90 -6.62 -3.66
CA LEU A 332 -13.45 -7.88 -4.14
C LEU A 332 -13.62 -8.86 -2.96
N SER A 333 -14.83 -9.38 -2.82
CA SER A 333 -15.25 -10.27 -1.71
C SER A 333 -15.78 -11.63 -2.18
N ASP A 334 -15.57 -11.99 -3.44
CA ASP A 334 -15.92 -13.31 -3.95
C ASP A 334 -14.72 -14.26 -3.87
N TYR A 335 -14.82 -15.33 -3.06
CA TYR A 335 -13.72 -16.28 -2.85
C TYR A 335 -13.18 -16.87 -4.16
N ARG A 336 -14.07 -17.27 -5.07
CA ARG A 336 -13.70 -18.00 -6.28
C ARG A 336 -12.93 -17.11 -7.24
N GLU A 337 -13.39 -15.88 -7.45
CA GLU A 337 -12.73 -14.89 -8.30
C GLU A 337 -11.43 -14.41 -7.65
N VAL A 338 -11.40 -14.18 -6.33
CA VAL A 338 -10.15 -13.85 -5.62
C VAL A 338 -9.12 -14.97 -5.77
N TYR A 339 -9.53 -16.23 -5.60
CA TYR A 339 -8.65 -17.38 -5.76
C TYR A 339 -8.11 -17.49 -7.20
N ASP A 340 -8.96 -17.32 -8.21
CA ASP A 340 -8.57 -17.33 -9.63
C ASP A 340 -7.58 -16.20 -9.95
N ILE A 341 -7.83 -14.98 -9.47
CA ILE A 341 -6.91 -13.83 -9.59
C ILE A 341 -5.53 -14.17 -9.04
N LEU A 342 -5.48 -14.76 -7.83
CA LEU A 342 -4.23 -15.06 -7.15
C LEU A 342 -3.44 -16.20 -7.80
N THR A 343 -4.12 -17.17 -8.41
CA THR A 343 -3.51 -18.44 -8.85
C THR A 343 -3.32 -18.55 -10.36
N HIS A 344 -4.14 -17.88 -11.16
CA HIS A 344 -4.28 -18.17 -12.59
C HIS A 344 -4.26 -16.92 -13.49
N ARG A 345 -4.33 -15.70 -12.93
CA ARG A 345 -4.39 -14.46 -13.70
C ARG A 345 -3.19 -13.53 -13.47
N ASP A 346 -1.99 -14.07 -13.32
CA ASP A 346 -0.76 -13.27 -13.15
C ASP A 346 -0.40 -12.42 -14.39
N ALA A 347 -0.91 -12.78 -15.57
CA ALA A 347 -0.86 -11.93 -16.76
C ALA A 347 -1.64 -10.62 -16.57
N ASP A 348 -2.79 -10.67 -15.88
CA ASP A 348 -3.68 -9.53 -15.66
C ASP A 348 -3.32 -8.74 -14.40
N PHE A 349 -2.78 -9.40 -13.38
CA PHE A 349 -2.55 -8.80 -12.06
C PHE A 349 -1.10 -8.90 -11.60
N GLN A 350 -0.65 -7.85 -10.92
CA GLN A 350 0.64 -7.84 -10.23
C GLN A 350 0.51 -7.35 -8.80
N ARG A 351 1.58 -7.56 -8.02
CA ARG A 351 1.71 -6.85 -6.75
C ARG A 351 1.83 -5.35 -7.04
N GLY A 352 0.88 -4.57 -6.53
CA GLY A 352 0.74 -3.15 -6.86
C GLY A 352 1.77 -2.23 -6.20
N LYS A 353 1.60 -0.91 -6.42
CA LYS A 353 2.46 0.17 -5.86
C LYS A 353 2.62 0.12 -4.33
N LYS A 354 1.77 -0.61 -3.58
CA LYS A 354 1.94 -0.84 -2.14
C LYS A 354 3.12 -1.75 -1.76
N ALA A 355 3.82 -2.37 -2.71
CA ALA A 355 5.11 -3.01 -2.43
C ALA A 355 6.13 -2.03 -1.80
N GLU A 356 5.99 -0.74 -2.08
CA GLU A 356 6.78 0.36 -1.51
C GLU A 356 6.67 0.49 0.01
N VAL A 357 5.58 0.02 0.61
CA VAL A 357 5.40 -0.03 2.07
C VAL A 357 6.48 -0.92 2.71
N LEU A 358 6.74 -2.09 2.11
CA LEU A 358 7.79 -2.99 2.60
C LEU A 358 9.18 -2.52 2.19
N LYS A 359 9.32 -1.84 1.05
CA LYS A 359 10.62 -1.39 0.52
C LYS A 359 11.32 -0.36 1.40
N GLY A 360 10.56 0.42 2.19
CA GLY A 360 11.14 1.38 3.16
C GLY A 360 11.89 0.73 4.32
N ILE A 361 11.70 -0.57 4.54
CA ILE A 361 12.29 -1.36 5.63
C ILE A 361 13.15 -2.50 5.07
N LEU A 362 12.67 -3.19 4.03
CA LEU A 362 13.24 -4.41 3.45
C LEU A 362 13.47 -4.28 1.93
N PRO A 363 14.26 -3.31 1.44
CA PRO A 363 14.37 -2.99 0.01
C PRO A 363 14.86 -4.14 -0.88
N HIS A 364 15.54 -5.14 -0.32
CA HIS A 364 16.11 -6.26 -1.08
C HIS A 364 15.36 -7.59 -0.89
N ALA A 365 14.39 -7.67 0.03
CA ALA A 365 13.64 -8.88 0.29
C ALA A 365 12.50 -9.09 -0.74
N PHE A 366 12.30 -10.32 -1.22
CA PHE A 366 11.27 -10.62 -2.22
C PHE A 366 9.84 -10.16 -1.89
N PRO A 367 9.41 -9.99 -0.61
CA PRO A 367 8.12 -9.38 -0.31
C PRO A 367 8.01 -7.91 -0.75
N SER A 368 9.09 -7.13 -0.76
CA SER A 368 9.05 -5.71 -1.19
C SER A 368 9.19 -5.51 -2.70
N LEU A 369 9.47 -6.58 -3.45
CA LEU A 369 9.70 -6.54 -4.89
C LEU A 369 8.42 -6.84 -5.67
N GLU A 370 8.24 -6.17 -6.81
CA GLU A 370 7.14 -6.40 -7.75
C GLU A 370 7.25 -7.77 -8.45
N SER A 371 6.15 -8.27 -9.03
CA SER A 371 6.09 -9.67 -9.52
C SER A 371 6.98 -9.93 -10.73
N PHE A 372 7.26 -8.88 -11.49
CA PHE A 372 8.08 -8.92 -12.70
C PHE A 372 9.42 -8.22 -12.51
N ASP A 373 9.75 -7.78 -11.30
CA ASP A 373 11.09 -7.30 -10.97
C ASP A 373 12.09 -8.45 -11.17
N PRO A 374 13.15 -8.27 -11.98
CA PRO A 374 14.16 -9.31 -12.22
C PRO A 374 14.74 -9.88 -10.92
N ARG A 375 14.90 -9.03 -9.90
CA ARG A 375 15.49 -9.38 -8.59
C ARG A 375 14.56 -10.24 -7.74
N TYR A 376 13.25 -10.27 -8.04
CA TYR A 376 12.28 -11.05 -7.25
C TYR A 376 12.64 -12.54 -7.22
N LYS A 377 13.02 -13.11 -8.37
CA LYS A 377 13.37 -14.53 -8.48
C LYS A 377 14.66 -14.83 -7.72
N GLU A 378 15.66 -13.96 -7.83
CA GLU A 378 16.95 -14.09 -7.15
C GLU A 378 16.80 -13.99 -5.63
N SER A 379 16.13 -12.93 -5.14
CA SER A 379 15.88 -12.73 -3.71
C SER A 379 15.08 -13.89 -3.09
N LYS A 380 14.07 -14.40 -3.82
CA LYS A 380 13.31 -15.59 -3.38
C LYS A 380 14.16 -16.87 -3.41
N ALA A 381 15.12 -16.98 -4.33
CA ALA A 381 16.00 -18.14 -4.44
C ALA A 381 17.00 -18.24 -3.28
N ILE A 382 17.45 -17.13 -2.70
CA ILE A 382 18.30 -17.12 -1.50
C ILE A 382 17.60 -17.82 -0.33
N MET A 383 16.30 -17.60 -0.20
CA MET A 383 15.48 -18.22 0.85
C MET A 383 15.02 -19.65 0.48
N ARG A 384 15.48 -20.22 -0.63
CA ARG A 384 15.07 -21.56 -1.05
C ARG A 384 15.52 -22.60 -0.01
N GLY A 385 14.69 -23.61 0.22
CA GLY A 385 15.01 -24.70 1.15
C GLY A 385 14.49 -24.49 2.58
N LEU A 386 14.31 -23.24 3.02
CA LEU A 386 13.87 -22.91 4.38
C LEU A 386 12.41 -23.28 4.69
N MET A 387 11.66 -23.78 3.72
CA MET A 387 10.28 -24.25 3.90
C MET A 387 10.10 -25.73 3.55
N THR A 388 11.23 -26.45 3.38
CA THR A 388 11.21 -27.90 3.17
C THR A 388 10.84 -28.61 4.47
N PRO A 389 10.16 -29.78 4.42
CA PRO A 389 9.84 -30.55 5.61
C PRO A 389 11.06 -30.86 6.48
N SER A 390 12.20 -31.21 5.86
CA SER A 390 13.45 -31.51 6.59
C SER A 390 13.98 -30.29 7.35
N PHE A 391 14.05 -29.12 6.69
CA PHE A 391 14.47 -27.90 7.37
C PHE A 391 13.53 -27.54 8.52
N LEU A 392 12.22 -27.58 8.28
CA LEU A 392 11.22 -27.23 9.29
C LEU A 392 11.32 -28.15 10.51
N GLN A 393 11.47 -29.46 10.29
CA GLN A 393 11.55 -30.45 11.37
C GLN A 393 12.87 -30.38 12.15
N ASN A 394 14.00 -30.22 11.45
CA ASN A 394 15.33 -30.36 12.06
C ASN A 394 15.93 -29.02 12.51
N VAL A 395 15.50 -27.90 11.93
CA VAL A 395 16.08 -26.57 12.17
C VAL A 395 15.09 -25.63 12.84
N SER A 396 13.84 -25.54 12.35
CA SER A 396 12.86 -24.58 12.90
C SER A 396 12.06 -25.11 14.09
N ALA A 397 11.65 -26.38 14.09
CA ALA A 397 10.84 -26.94 15.17
C ALA A 397 11.56 -26.96 16.53
N PRO A 398 12.86 -27.32 16.64
CA PRO A 398 13.55 -27.32 17.92
C PRO A 398 13.61 -25.97 18.66
N PRO A 399 13.98 -24.83 18.04
CA PRO A 399 13.96 -23.54 18.73
C PRO A 399 12.54 -23.10 19.12
N VAL A 400 11.54 -23.34 18.26
CA VAL A 400 10.13 -23.07 18.59
C VAL A 400 9.68 -23.89 19.80
N TYR A 401 10.04 -25.18 19.85
CA TYR A 401 9.79 -26.05 21.00
C TYR A 401 10.42 -25.50 22.28
N ARG A 402 11.70 -25.13 22.25
CA ARG A 402 12.40 -24.57 23.42
C ARG A 402 11.80 -23.25 23.89
N ALA A 403 11.44 -22.35 22.97
CA ALA A 403 10.73 -21.11 23.30
C ALA A 403 9.36 -21.41 23.94
N THR A 404 8.65 -22.44 23.45
CA THR A 404 7.36 -22.85 24.01
C THR A 404 7.54 -23.39 25.43
N VAL A 405 8.57 -24.22 25.68
CA VAL A 405 8.87 -24.72 27.04
C VAL A 405 9.17 -23.57 28.00
N ARG A 406 9.89 -22.51 27.56
CA ARG A 406 10.10 -21.29 28.36
C ARG A 406 8.79 -20.54 28.62
N LEU A 407 7.89 -20.46 27.64
CA LEU A 407 6.55 -19.91 27.84
C LEU A 407 5.77 -20.71 28.89
N LEU A 408 5.84 -22.05 28.86
CA LEU A 408 5.23 -22.90 29.89
C LEU A 408 5.80 -22.60 31.26
N GLU A 409 7.13 -22.48 31.40
CA GLU A 409 7.79 -22.14 32.66
C GLU A 409 7.29 -20.78 33.20
N LEU A 410 7.23 -19.76 32.34
CA LEU A 410 6.67 -18.46 32.68
C LEU A 410 5.22 -18.56 33.15
N TRP A 411 4.40 -19.35 32.46
CA TRP A 411 2.98 -19.50 32.79
C TRP A 411 2.73 -20.37 34.01
N LYS A 412 3.60 -21.34 34.32
CA LYS A 412 3.55 -22.07 35.61
C LYS A 412 3.80 -21.12 36.78
N LEU A 413 4.81 -20.25 36.64
CA LEU A 413 5.12 -19.23 37.64
C LEU A 413 3.95 -18.26 37.81
N LYS A 414 3.40 -17.72 36.71
CA LYS A 414 2.22 -16.85 36.77
C LYS A 414 0.99 -17.57 37.32
N CYS A 415 0.76 -18.82 36.97
CA CYS A 415 -0.32 -19.66 37.50
C CYS A 415 -0.23 -19.74 39.04
N HIS A 416 0.95 -20.09 39.56
CA HIS A 416 1.21 -20.14 41.00
C HIS A 416 0.98 -18.78 41.69
N MET A 417 1.60 -17.72 41.17
CA MET A 417 1.50 -16.37 41.73
C MET A 417 0.10 -15.75 41.63
N SER A 418 -0.71 -16.18 40.64
CA SER A 418 -2.05 -15.66 40.41
C SER A 418 -3.10 -16.21 41.38
N ARG A 419 -2.87 -17.40 41.96
CA ARG A 419 -3.83 -18.10 42.83
C ARG A 419 -5.23 -18.22 42.19
N GLY A 420 -5.29 -18.57 40.91
CA GLY A 420 -6.55 -18.72 40.16
C GLY A 420 -7.13 -17.42 39.60
N ARG A 421 -6.41 -16.29 39.69
CA ARG A 421 -6.84 -15.02 39.10
C ARG A 421 -6.46 -14.93 37.60
N PRO A 422 -7.31 -14.32 36.76
CA PRO A 422 -6.97 -14.10 35.36
C PRO A 422 -5.75 -13.17 35.19
N PHE A 423 -4.99 -13.33 34.11
CA PHE A 423 -3.93 -12.39 33.73
C PHE A 423 -3.89 -12.20 32.21
N ASP A 424 -3.40 -11.04 31.76
CA ASP A 424 -3.27 -10.77 30.32
C ASP A 424 -2.05 -11.50 29.75
N ALA A 425 -2.29 -12.35 28.75
CA ALA A 425 -1.28 -13.17 28.09
C ALA A 425 -0.69 -12.50 26.84
N ALA A 426 -1.23 -11.37 26.38
CA ALA A 426 -0.82 -10.75 25.12
C ALA A 426 0.68 -10.42 25.06
N GLY A 427 1.21 -9.82 26.13
CA GLY A 427 2.63 -9.48 26.23
C GLY A 427 3.56 -10.70 26.24
N ASP A 428 3.12 -11.82 26.81
CA ASP A 428 3.88 -13.07 26.86
C ASP A 428 3.91 -13.75 25.50
N ILE A 429 2.77 -13.77 24.79
CA ILE A 429 2.70 -14.33 23.42
C ILE A 429 3.53 -13.50 22.46
N PHE A 430 3.57 -12.18 22.61
CA PHE A 430 4.48 -11.32 21.86
C PHE A 430 5.95 -11.67 22.17
N ALA A 431 6.34 -11.77 23.45
CA ALA A 431 7.70 -12.15 23.80
C ALA A 431 8.08 -13.55 23.26
N PHE A 432 7.16 -14.51 23.37
CA PHE A 432 7.32 -15.86 22.86
C PHE A 432 7.53 -15.89 21.35
N SER A 433 6.64 -15.28 20.57
CA SER A 433 6.73 -15.31 19.11
C SER A 433 8.04 -14.63 18.65
N PHE A 434 8.43 -13.54 19.32
CA PHE A 434 9.69 -12.85 19.02
C PHE A 434 10.88 -13.78 19.26
N ASP A 435 10.98 -14.38 20.44
CA ASP A 435 12.07 -15.31 20.79
C ASP A 435 12.10 -16.55 19.88
N ALA A 436 10.93 -17.12 19.58
CA ALA A 436 10.80 -18.31 18.74
C ALA A 436 11.23 -18.06 17.29
N VAL A 437 10.69 -17.01 16.67
CA VAL A 437 11.00 -16.66 15.27
C VAL A 437 12.43 -16.15 15.15
N LEU A 438 12.92 -15.33 16.09
CA LEU A 438 14.31 -14.87 16.10
C LEU A 438 15.27 -16.05 16.28
N SER A 439 14.99 -16.98 17.19
CA SER A 439 15.82 -18.18 17.38
C SER A 439 15.81 -19.08 16.14
N ALA A 440 14.67 -19.28 15.49
CA ALA A 440 14.61 -20.01 14.22
C ALA A 440 15.35 -19.29 13.08
N ALA A 441 15.32 -17.96 13.06
CA ALA A 441 15.95 -17.14 12.02
C ALA A 441 17.47 -17.07 12.17
N THR A 442 17.98 -16.80 13.37
CA THR A 442 19.40 -16.50 13.60
C THR A 442 20.11 -17.48 14.54
N GLY A 443 19.39 -18.29 15.31
CA GLY A 443 19.99 -19.24 16.26
C GLY A 443 20.26 -18.65 17.64
N LEU A 444 19.40 -17.74 18.11
CA LEU A 444 19.45 -17.13 19.45
C LEU A 444 19.82 -18.18 20.53
N ALA A 445 20.83 -17.85 21.35
CA ALA A 445 21.38 -18.73 22.37
C ALA A 445 20.35 -19.15 23.43
N ASP A 446 20.51 -20.36 23.99
CA ASP A 446 19.54 -21.00 24.87
C ASP A 446 19.33 -20.34 26.25
N SER A 447 20.18 -19.41 26.66
CA SER A 447 20.00 -18.63 27.90
C SER A 447 19.49 -17.20 27.67
N GLY A 448 19.34 -16.79 26.41
CA GLY A 448 18.85 -15.47 26.02
C GLY A 448 17.36 -15.46 25.67
N GLY A 449 16.77 -14.26 25.62
CA GLY A 449 15.38 -14.05 25.18
C GLY A 449 14.56 -13.18 26.13
N ASP A 450 13.50 -12.59 25.61
CA ASP A 450 12.55 -11.76 26.35
C ASP A 450 11.76 -12.59 27.39
N LEU A 451 11.46 -13.86 27.09
CA LEU A 451 10.83 -14.78 28.05
C LEU A 451 11.72 -15.04 29.27
N SER A 452 13.00 -15.33 29.05
CA SER A 452 13.97 -15.60 30.14
C SER A 452 14.15 -14.37 31.06
N ARG A 453 14.15 -13.16 30.48
CA ARG A 453 14.18 -11.90 31.27
C ARG A 453 12.92 -11.74 32.11
N GLN A 454 11.75 -12.01 31.54
CA GLN A 454 10.49 -11.96 32.25
C GLN A 454 10.44 -12.97 33.42
N ILE A 455 10.86 -14.21 33.18
CA ILE A 455 10.94 -15.25 34.23
C ILE A 455 11.85 -14.78 35.38
N SER A 456 13.03 -14.23 35.05
CA SER A 456 14.00 -13.78 36.06
C SER A 456 13.43 -12.69 36.97
N ILE A 457 12.71 -11.72 36.40
CA ILE A 457 12.07 -10.64 37.18
C ILE A 457 10.93 -11.19 38.05
N LEU A 458 10.12 -12.10 37.53
CA LEU A 458 9.02 -12.67 38.31
C LEU A 458 9.53 -13.52 39.49
N ARG A 459 10.60 -14.29 39.31
CA ARG A 459 11.25 -15.04 40.40
C ARG A 459 11.77 -14.09 41.49
N ALA A 460 12.50 -13.05 41.10
CA ALA A 460 12.97 -12.04 42.06
C ALA A 460 11.81 -11.32 42.79
N HIS A 461 10.69 -11.07 42.09
CA HIS A 461 9.50 -10.48 42.68
C HIS A 461 8.78 -11.44 43.64
N GLU A 462 8.75 -12.73 43.33
CA GLU A 462 8.19 -13.77 44.20
C GLU A 462 8.97 -13.88 45.51
N GLU A 463 10.30 -13.86 45.44
CA GLU A 463 11.20 -13.92 46.60
C GLU A 463 11.09 -12.69 47.51
N SER A 464 10.75 -11.52 46.96
CA SER A 464 10.69 -10.25 47.70
C SER A 464 9.33 -9.91 48.31
N ARG A 465 8.28 -10.72 48.06
CA ARG A 465 6.93 -10.45 48.60
C ARG A 465 6.84 -10.78 50.10
N THR A 466 6.69 -9.74 50.92
CA THR A 466 6.06 -9.82 52.25
C THR A 466 4.54 -9.88 52.09
N PHE A 467 3.90 -10.89 52.68
CA PHE A 467 2.45 -11.09 52.63
C PHE A 467 1.71 -9.87 53.20
N THR A 468 1.02 -9.10 52.36
CA THR A 468 0.03 -8.12 52.82
C THR A 468 -1.36 -8.75 52.77
N THR A 469 -2.09 -8.64 53.87
CA THR A 469 -3.44 -9.17 54.04
C THR A 469 -4.46 -8.33 53.30
N GLY A 470 -5.24 -8.99 52.43
CA GLY A 470 -6.31 -8.40 51.63
C GLY A 470 -6.22 -8.84 50.17
N ASP A 471 -6.39 -10.16 49.90
CA ASP A 471 -6.35 -10.67 48.54
C ASP A 471 -7.54 -10.09 47.73
N PRO A 472 -7.30 -9.46 46.56
CA PRO A 472 -8.38 -8.98 45.70
C PRO A 472 -9.29 -10.13 45.22
N PRO A 473 -10.51 -9.83 44.74
CA PRO A 473 -11.43 -10.85 44.23
C PRO A 473 -10.78 -11.76 43.16
N VAL A 474 -11.13 -13.06 43.18
CA VAL A 474 -10.59 -14.09 42.27
C VAL A 474 -10.86 -13.77 40.79
N ASP A 475 -11.93 -13.01 40.52
CA ASP A 475 -12.32 -12.59 39.17
C ASP A 475 -11.61 -11.33 38.68
N GLN A 476 -10.88 -10.62 39.56
CA GLN A 476 -10.12 -9.43 39.16
C GLN A 476 -8.76 -9.83 38.58
N PRO A 477 -8.38 -9.33 37.39
CA PRO A 477 -7.08 -9.63 36.80
C PRO A 477 -5.91 -9.25 37.70
N ILE A 478 -4.90 -10.11 37.76
CA ILE A 478 -3.61 -9.80 38.37
C ILE A 478 -2.71 -9.11 37.35
N ILE A 479 -1.99 -8.07 37.79
CA ILE A 479 -0.98 -7.37 36.99
C ILE A 479 0.38 -7.83 37.48
N PHE A 480 1.20 -8.32 36.55
CA PHE A 480 2.57 -8.75 36.82
C PHE A 480 3.56 -7.64 36.47
N PRO A 481 4.67 -7.49 37.22
CA PRO A 481 5.75 -6.61 36.78
C PRO A 481 6.31 -7.14 35.45
N THR A 482 6.60 -6.22 34.53
CA THR A 482 7.01 -6.54 33.15
C THR A 482 8.47 -6.17 32.94
N ALA A 483 9.24 -7.06 32.34
CA ALA A 483 10.62 -6.81 31.95
C ALA A 483 10.73 -5.77 30.84
N ASP A 484 11.78 -4.96 30.89
CA ASP A 484 12.14 -4.12 29.77
C ASP A 484 12.41 -4.97 28.52
N PRO A 485 11.75 -4.68 27.38
CA PRO A 485 11.98 -5.42 26.14
C PRO A 485 13.44 -5.31 25.68
N SER A 486 13.95 -6.35 25.01
CA SER A 486 15.26 -6.30 24.35
C SER A 486 15.38 -5.16 23.35
N LEU A 487 16.61 -4.75 23.04
CA LEU A 487 16.87 -3.71 22.03
C LEU A 487 16.33 -4.13 20.66
N GLU A 488 16.50 -5.40 20.31
CA GLU A 488 16.01 -5.99 19.07
C GLU A 488 14.49 -5.99 19.02
N ARG A 489 13.81 -6.31 20.13
CA ARG A 489 12.34 -6.25 20.20
C ARG A 489 11.82 -4.81 20.13
N LYS A 490 12.49 -3.84 20.77
CA LYS A 490 12.15 -2.41 20.65
C LYS A 490 12.34 -1.90 19.22
N ALA A 491 13.41 -2.34 18.55
CA ALA A 491 13.68 -2.00 17.16
C ALA A 491 12.61 -2.58 16.22
N LEU A 492 12.24 -3.84 16.41
CA LEU A 492 11.18 -4.49 15.64
C LEU A 492 9.85 -3.74 15.80
N GLY A 493 9.42 -3.45 17.03
CA GLY A 493 8.17 -2.72 17.27
C GLY A 493 8.13 -1.33 16.63
N THR A 494 9.28 -0.63 16.57
CA THR A 494 9.41 0.66 15.86
C THR A 494 9.18 0.50 14.36
N ASP A 495 9.73 -0.57 13.76
CA ASP A 495 9.57 -0.84 12.33
C ASP A 495 8.17 -1.37 11.98
N GLU A 496 7.54 -2.16 12.85
CA GLU A 496 6.15 -2.62 12.72
C GLU A 496 5.17 -1.45 12.76
N GLU A 497 5.32 -0.53 13.72
CA GLU A 497 4.50 0.68 13.80
C GLU A 497 4.63 1.51 12.52
N ARG A 498 5.85 1.65 11.99
CA ARG A 498 6.09 2.36 10.73
C ARG A 498 5.46 1.65 9.55
N LEU A 499 5.60 0.33 9.47
CA LEU A 499 5.06 -0.48 8.38
C LEU A 499 3.54 -0.38 8.35
N TRP A 500 2.90 -0.54 9.51
CA TRP A 500 1.46 -0.42 9.68
C TRP A 500 0.95 0.95 9.21
N LYS A 501 1.52 2.04 9.73
CA LYS A 501 1.11 3.40 9.36
C LYS A 501 1.32 3.68 7.87
N ALA A 502 2.41 3.16 7.29
CA ALA A 502 2.70 3.33 5.87
C ALA A 502 1.62 2.75 4.93
N PHE A 503 0.84 1.74 5.36
CA PHE A 503 -0.27 1.21 4.55
C PHE A 503 -1.39 2.22 4.28
N TYR A 504 -1.53 3.24 5.13
CA TYR A 504 -2.56 4.29 5.05
C TYR A 504 -2.03 5.63 4.54
N MET A 505 -0.73 5.73 4.29
CA MET A 505 -0.13 6.97 3.78
C MET A 505 -0.34 7.06 2.26
N PRO A 506 -0.74 8.23 1.72
CA PRO A 506 -0.88 8.42 0.27
C PRO A 506 0.41 8.11 -0.50
N SER A 507 1.57 8.40 0.10
CA SER A 507 2.88 8.04 -0.42
C SER A 507 3.72 7.34 0.65
N PRO A 508 3.78 5.99 0.65
CA PRO A 508 4.64 5.24 1.55
C PRO A 508 6.12 5.62 1.42
N ARG A 509 6.58 5.90 0.19
CA ARG A 509 7.98 6.34 -0.07
C ARG A 509 8.33 7.61 0.70
N LEU A 510 7.51 8.65 0.57
CA LEU A 510 7.72 9.92 1.28
C LEU A 510 7.59 9.74 2.80
N TYR A 511 6.63 8.94 3.24
CA TYR A 511 6.46 8.62 4.66
C TYR A 511 7.72 7.95 5.25
N HIS A 512 8.28 6.94 4.58
CA HIS A 512 9.49 6.27 5.04
C HIS A 512 10.71 7.18 4.99
N TRP A 513 10.83 8.02 3.94
CA TRP A 513 11.88 9.02 3.83
C TRP A 513 11.84 10.02 4.99
N TYR A 514 10.67 10.61 5.27
CA TYR A 514 10.50 11.54 6.38
C TYR A 514 10.81 10.88 7.74
N ASN A 515 10.29 9.66 7.97
CA ASN A 515 10.57 8.94 9.21
C ASN A 515 12.03 8.50 9.33
N SER A 516 12.80 8.43 8.24
CA SER A 516 14.23 8.09 8.29
C SER A 516 15.10 9.13 8.99
N PHE A 517 14.56 10.34 9.22
CA PHE A 517 15.23 11.39 9.99
C PHE A 517 15.04 11.24 11.51
N ARG A 518 14.06 10.45 11.97
CA ARG A 518 13.78 10.28 13.40
C ARG A 518 14.89 9.43 14.07
N PRO A 519 15.44 9.84 15.23
CA PRO A 519 16.50 9.10 15.92
C PRO A 519 16.12 7.63 16.21
N ALA A 520 14.95 7.39 16.79
CA ALA A 520 14.46 6.05 17.10
C ALA A 520 14.44 5.11 15.88
N VAL A 521 14.15 5.65 14.68
CA VAL A 521 14.12 4.88 13.44
C VAL A 521 15.52 4.54 12.94
N ARG A 522 16.45 5.48 13.05
CA ARG A 522 17.86 5.26 12.72
C ARG A 522 18.48 4.23 13.68
N ASP A 523 18.12 4.33 14.95
CA ASP A 523 18.55 3.40 15.99
C ASP A 523 18.01 2.00 15.75
N ALA A 524 16.70 1.86 15.49
CA ALA A 524 16.09 0.57 15.15
C ALA A 524 16.79 -0.11 13.96
N ARG A 525 17.00 0.64 12.86
CA ARG A 525 17.70 0.14 11.68
C ARG A 525 19.12 -0.30 12.00
N ARG A 526 19.86 0.51 12.79
CA ARG A 526 21.25 0.21 13.18
C ARG A 526 21.33 -1.02 14.08
N ILE A 527 20.45 -1.12 15.08
CA ILE A 527 20.38 -2.26 16.02
C ILE A 527 20.17 -3.55 15.25
N MET A 528 19.13 -3.61 14.41
CA MET A 528 18.81 -4.83 13.67
C MET A 528 19.87 -5.18 12.61
N ALA A 529 20.42 -4.19 11.91
CA ALA A 529 21.49 -4.43 10.95
C ALA A 529 22.74 -5.00 11.63
N ASN A 530 23.19 -4.39 12.74
CA ASN A 530 24.36 -4.86 13.48
C ASN A 530 24.13 -6.25 14.07
N TYR A 531 22.94 -6.51 14.62
CA TYR A 531 22.58 -7.82 15.14
C TYR A 531 22.67 -8.89 14.05
N ILE A 532 21.99 -8.70 12.91
CA ILE A 532 21.99 -9.68 11.83
C ILE A 532 23.39 -9.87 11.24
N SER A 533 24.15 -8.79 11.01
CA SER A 533 25.53 -8.89 10.51
C SER A 533 26.44 -9.64 11.49
N SER A 534 26.27 -9.46 12.80
CA SER A 534 26.99 -10.26 13.80
C SER A 534 26.60 -11.75 13.71
N GLN A 535 25.31 -12.06 13.54
CA GLN A 535 24.87 -13.45 13.38
C GLN A 535 25.36 -14.10 12.08
N ILE A 536 25.51 -13.31 11.00
CA ILE A 536 26.12 -13.79 9.74
C ILE A 536 27.56 -14.23 10.01
N GLN A 537 28.35 -13.42 10.71
CA GLN A 537 29.74 -13.76 11.03
C GLN A 537 29.82 -15.02 11.90
N ASN A 538 28.96 -15.14 12.91
CA ASN A 538 28.91 -16.34 13.77
C ASN A 538 28.55 -17.60 12.97
N ALA A 539 27.55 -17.50 12.07
CA ALA A 539 27.16 -18.62 11.21
C ALA A 539 28.31 -19.08 10.30
N ILE A 540 29.05 -18.14 9.68
CA ILE A 540 30.23 -18.46 8.86
C ILE A 540 31.29 -19.20 9.70
N LEU A 541 31.57 -18.73 10.92
CA LEU A 541 32.54 -19.35 11.81
C LEU A 541 32.12 -20.77 12.22
N ASP A 542 30.84 -20.98 12.52
CA ASP A 542 30.32 -22.29 12.90
C ASP A 542 30.41 -23.30 11.75
N ILE A 543 30.03 -22.88 10.53
CA ILE A 543 30.10 -23.75 9.34
C ILE A 543 31.55 -24.08 9.00
N LYS A 544 32.48 -23.12 9.09
CA LYS A 544 33.92 -23.38 8.90
C LYS A 544 34.50 -24.36 9.93
N LYS A 545 33.89 -24.45 11.12
CA LYS A 545 34.23 -25.44 12.15
C LYS A 545 33.56 -26.81 11.93
N GLY A 546 32.85 -27.00 10.82
CA GLY A 546 32.14 -28.25 10.50
C GLY A 546 30.87 -28.46 11.32
N ARG A 547 30.28 -27.40 11.89
CA ARG A 547 29.00 -27.50 12.61
C ARG A 547 27.84 -27.43 11.63
N GLU A 548 26.85 -28.27 11.85
CA GLU A 548 25.59 -28.23 11.10
C GLU A 548 24.78 -26.96 11.40
N PRO A 549 24.05 -26.40 10.41
CA PRO A 549 23.26 -25.20 10.59
C PRO A 549 22.09 -25.43 11.54
N ARG A 550 21.93 -24.53 12.51
CA ARG A 550 20.86 -24.56 13.52
C ARG A 550 19.82 -23.44 13.37
N SER A 551 19.93 -22.65 12.31
CA SER A 551 19.04 -21.53 12.03
C SER A 551 18.85 -21.34 10.53
N ALA A 552 17.83 -20.56 10.14
CA ALA A 552 17.60 -20.19 8.75
C ALA A 552 18.82 -19.49 8.14
N LEU A 553 19.41 -18.57 8.89
CA LEU A 553 20.61 -17.86 8.46
C LEU A 553 21.78 -18.83 8.25
N GLY A 554 22.04 -19.73 9.20
CA GLY A 554 23.09 -20.74 9.04
C GLY A 554 22.88 -21.60 7.80
N TYR A 555 21.64 -21.99 7.51
CA TYR A 555 21.31 -22.78 6.32
C TYR A 555 21.57 -22.00 5.02
N ILE A 556 21.21 -20.72 4.95
CA ILE A 556 21.52 -19.85 3.80
C ILE A 556 23.04 -19.74 3.60
N ILE A 557 23.79 -19.46 4.68
CA ILE A 557 25.24 -19.29 4.62
C ILE A 557 25.93 -20.59 4.18
N GLN A 558 25.48 -21.75 4.66
CA GLN A 558 26.02 -23.05 4.26
C GLN A 558 25.86 -23.25 2.75
N HIS A 559 24.67 -22.99 2.20
CA HIS A 559 24.42 -23.10 0.77
C HIS A 559 25.28 -22.11 -0.04
N GLN A 560 25.47 -20.88 0.46
CA GLN A 560 26.32 -19.90 -0.22
C GLN A 560 27.80 -20.30 -0.24
N ILE A 561 28.30 -20.88 0.84
CA ILE A 561 29.68 -21.40 0.89
C ILE A 561 29.84 -22.53 -0.14
N GLN A 562 28.90 -23.48 -0.17
CA GLN A 562 28.93 -24.59 -1.13
C GLN A 562 28.84 -24.12 -2.58
N ASP A 563 28.00 -23.11 -2.86
CA ASP A 563 27.90 -22.51 -4.21
C ASP A 563 29.17 -21.76 -4.60
N ALA A 564 29.78 -21.02 -3.67
CA ALA A 564 31.05 -20.32 -3.87
C ALA A 564 32.17 -21.32 -4.22
N GLU A 565 32.29 -22.41 -3.46
CA GLU A 565 33.25 -23.49 -3.70
C GLU A 565 33.03 -24.16 -5.06
N ARG A 566 31.78 -24.42 -5.45
CA ARG A 566 31.44 -25.05 -6.73
C ARG A 566 31.69 -24.15 -7.94
N THR A 567 31.45 -22.85 -7.82
CA THR A 567 31.53 -21.89 -8.94
C THR A 567 32.87 -21.16 -9.01
N GLY A 568 33.73 -21.29 -8.00
CA GLY A 568 35.00 -20.56 -7.91
C GLY A 568 34.84 -19.07 -7.60
N HIS A 569 33.64 -18.63 -7.21
CA HIS A 569 33.38 -17.25 -6.80
C HIS A 569 33.65 -17.02 -5.31
N SER A 570 34.01 -15.79 -4.94
CA SER A 570 34.18 -15.42 -3.53
C SER A 570 32.84 -15.30 -2.80
N LEU A 571 32.79 -15.73 -1.54
CA LEU A 571 31.63 -15.54 -0.66
C LEU A 571 31.38 -14.04 -0.43
N VAL A 572 30.13 -13.60 -0.65
CA VAL A 572 29.71 -12.24 -0.32
C VAL A 572 29.35 -12.18 1.16
N HIS A 573 30.25 -11.62 1.98
CA HIS A 573 30.12 -11.63 3.43
C HIS A 573 28.99 -10.74 4.00
N ASP A 574 28.58 -9.67 3.30
CA ASP A 574 27.51 -8.76 3.72
C ASP A 574 26.52 -8.52 2.57
N ASP A 575 25.87 -9.58 2.10
CA ASP A 575 24.84 -9.46 1.07
C ASP A 575 23.55 -8.84 1.67
N PRO A 576 23.13 -7.63 1.24
CA PRO A 576 21.92 -6.99 1.74
C PRO A 576 20.66 -7.83 1.54
N ARG A 577 20.64 -8.72 0.54
CA ARG A 577 19.52 -9.61 0.25
C ARG A 577 19.34 -10.68 1.34
N ILE A 578 20.43 -11.17 1.94
CA ILE A 578 20.37 -12.10 3.06
C ILE A 578 19.88 -11.37 4.30
N ARG A 579 20.47 -10.20 4.60
CA ARG A 579 20.08 -9.39 5.77
C ARG A 579 18.60 -9.04 5.73
N ASP A 580 18.13 -8.48 4.62
CA ASP A 580 16.73 -8.11 4.45
C ASP A 580 15.83 -9.36 4.36
N GLY A 581 16.32 -10.47 3.79
CA GLY A 581 15.61 -11.75 3.75
C GLY A 581 15.34 -12.31 5.15
N ILE A 582 16.36 -12.33 6.01
CA ILE A 582 16.25 -12.75 7.42
C ILE A 582 15.42 -11.77 8.23
N TYR A 583 15.57 -10.46 8.03
CA TYR A 583 14.73 -9.50 8.74
C TYR A 583 13.26 -9.58 8.30
N GLY A 584 13.02 -9.83 7.02
CA GLY A 584 11.67 -10.09 6.49
C GLY A 584 11.07 -11.40 7.01
N TYR A 585 11.89 -12.42 7.24
CA TYR A 585 11.48 -13.66 7.93
C TYR A 585 10.96 -13.34 9.34
N LEU A 586 11.68 -12.48 10.09
CA LEU A 586 11.29 -12.07 11.44
C LEU A 586 9.99 -11.25 11.44
N ILE A 587 9.92 -10.15 10.68
CA ILE A 587 8.73 -9.28 10.63
C ILE A 587 7.48 -10.06 10.21
N ALA A 588 7.58 -10.85 9.14
CA ALA A 588 6.42 -11.54 8.60
C ALA A 588 5.95 -12.71 9.51
N GLY A 589 6.89 -13.42 10.12
CA GLY A 589 6.60 -14.55 11.01
C GLY A 589 6.10 -14.11 12.38
N HIS A 590 6.57 -12.98 12.90
CA HIS A 590 6.30 -12.57 14.27
C HIS A 590 4.84 -12.14 14.49
N ASP A 591 4.44 -11.03 13.86
CA ASP A 591 3.12 -10.38 14.07
C ASP A 591 1.96 -11.33 13.72
N THR A 592 2.10 -12.10 12.63
CA THR A 592 1.05 -13.03 12.19
C THR A 592 0.88 -14.21 13.12
N SER A 593 1.97 -14.74 13.69
CA SER A 593 1.91 -15.77 14.73
C SER A 593 1.31 -15.24 16.03
N VAL A 594 1.64 -14.00 16.44
CA VAL A 594 1.01 -13.36 17.62
C VAL A 594 -0.50 -13.26 17.44
N GLY A 595 -0.98 -12.66 16.35
CA GLY A 595 -2.42 -12.53 16.09
C GLY A 595 -3.13 -13.89 16.05
N SER A 596 -2.53 -14.88 15.39
CA SER A 596 -3.07 -16.25 15.31
C SER A 596 -3.19 -16.89 16.70
N LEU A 597 -2.13 -16.86 17.51
CA LEU A 597 -2.10 -17.48 18.84
C LEU A 597 -3.09 -16.81 19.79
N LEU A 598 -3.21 -15.48 19.75
CA LEU A 598 -4.18 -14.78 20.59
C LEU A 598 -5.62 -15.16 20.25
N TRP A 599 -5.96 -15.28 18.96
CA TRP A 599 -7.28 -15.77 18.55
C TRP A 599 -7.52 -17.23 18.95
N LEU A 600 -6.52 -18.10 18.81
CA LEU A 600 -6.62 -19.51 19.23
C LEU A 600 -6.86 -19.61 20.75
N LEU A 601 -6.11 -18.86 21.55
CA LEU A 601 -6.28 -18.82 23.01
C LEU A 601 -7.65 -18.28 23.41
N ASN A 602 -8.08 -17.17 22.81
CA ASN A 602 -9.40 -16.59 23.05
C ASN A 602 -10.53 -17.60 22.73
N ARG A 603 -10.40 -18.33 21.62
CA ARG A 603 -11.38 -19.37 21.22
C ARG A 603 -11.38 -20.57 22.17
N LEU A 604 -10.22 -21.00 22.66
CA LEU A 604 -10.13 -22.08 23.65
C LEU A 604 -10.78 -21.71 24.99
N VAL A 605 -10.63 -20.46 25.43
CA VAL A 605 -11.26 -19.97 26.67
C VAL A 605 -12.77 -19.83 26.51
N THR A 606 -13.24 -19.35 25.36
CA THR A 606 -14.67 -19.10 25.10
C THR A 606 -15.44 -20.36 24.65
N HIS A 607 -14.76 -21.43 24.25
CA HIS A 607 -15.36 -22.69 23.78
C HIS A 607 -14.70 -23.89 24.46
N ARG A 608 -15.00 -24.09 25.76
CA ARG A 608 -14.37 -25.15 26.57
C ARG A 608 -14.61 -26.57 26.02
N GLU A 609 -15.76 -26.82 25.44
CA GLU A 609 -16.06 -28.10 24.78
C GLU A 609 -15.07 -28.42 23.64
N GLU A 610 -14.60 -27.39 22.94
CA GLU A 610 -13.62 -27.55 21.87
C GLU A 610 -12.21 -27.77 22.42
N GLN A 611 -11.87 -27.13 23.54
CA GLN A 611 -10.64 -27.41 24.27
C GLN A 611 -10.55 -28.88 24.71
N GLU A 612 -11.64 -29.46 25.23
CA GLU A 612 -11.68 -30.87 25.62
C GLU A 612 -11.52 -31.82 24.42
N LYS A 613 -12.20 -31.53 23.30
CA LYS A 613 -12.05 -32.33 22.07
C LYS A 613 -10.63 -32.28 21.52
N VAL A 614 -10.00 -31.10 21.51
CA VAL A 614 -8.59 -30.96 21.12
C VAL A 614 -7.71 -31.75 22.08
N ARG A 615 -7.91 -31.62 23.40
CA ARG A 615 -7.11 -32.33 24.41
C ARG A 615 -7.23 -33.86 24.28
N ASN A 616 -8.43 -34.38 24.07
CA ASN A 616 -8.66 -35.81 23.83
C ASN A 616 -7.96 -36.27 22.55
N ASN A 617 -8.07 -35.49 21.47
CA ASN A 617 -7.36 -35.79 20.23
C ASN A 617 -5.84 -35.81 20.40
N LEU A 618 -5.26 -34.90 21.19
CA LEU A 618 -3.83 -34.88 21.48
C LEU A 618 -3.39 -36.06 22.33
N ARG A 619 -4.19 -36.42 23.35
CA ARG A 619 -3.96 -37.59 24.20
C ARG A 619 -3.94 -38.88 23.38
N GLU A 620 -4.87 -39.05 22.45
CA GLU A 620 -4.89 -40.21 21.55
C GLU A 620 -3.73 -40.20 20.54
N THR A 621 -3.43 -39.03 19.97
CA THR A 621 -2.38 -38.91 18.94
C THR A 621 -1.00 -39.19 19.50
N TYR A 622 -0.72 -38.70 20.72
CA TYR A 622 0.56 -38.77 21.41
C TYR A 622 0.47 -39.58 22.72
N ALA A 623 -0.21 -40.73 22.68
CA ALA A 623 -0.52 -41.56 23.84
C ALA A 623 0.69 -41.86 24.75
N ALA A 624 1.83 -42.22 24.15
CA ALA A 624 3.06 -42.51 24.90
C ALA A 624 3.49 -41.34 25.81
N ALA A 625 3.51 -40.11 25.28
CA ALA A 625 3.86 -38.93 26.07
C ALA A 625 2.88 -38.67 27.23
N TRP A 626 1.60 -39.00 27.04
CA TRP A 626 0.57 -38.87 28.07
C TRP A 626 0.72 -39.94 29.17
N GLU A 627 0.95 -41.19 28.79
CA GLU A 627 1.20 -42.32 29.69
C GLU A 627 2.45 -42.09 30.54
N GLU A 628 3.53 -41.63 29.90
CA GLU A 628 4.81 -41.30 30.55
C GLU A 628 4.78 -39.99 31.33
N ARG A 629 3.64 -39.27 31.34
CA ARG A 629 3.47 -37.96 31.99
C ARG A 629 4.52 -36.90 31.59
N ARG A 630 4.97 -36.93 30.34
CA ARG A 630 5.91 -35.95 29.78
C ARG A 630 5.28 -35.08 28.69
N LEU A 631 6.05 -34.10 28.22
CA LEU A 631 5.73 -33.36 27.00
C LEU A 631 6.03 -34.23 25.76
N PRO A 632 5.17 -34.22 24.72
CA PRO A 632 5.51 -34.81 23.42
C PRO A 632 6.75 -34.15 22.82
N THR A 633 7.66 -34.94 22.28
CA THR A 633 8.86 -34.45 21.59
C THR A 633 8.53 -33.85 20.22
N VAL A 634 9.45 -33.07 19.66
CA VAL A 634 9.37 -32.54 18.29
C VAL A 634 9.17 -33.66 17.26
N SER A 635 9.83 -34.81 17.45
CA SER A 635 9.67 -35.97 16.57
C SER A 635 8.26 -36.55 16.63
N GLU A 636 7.71 -36.75 17.82
CA GLU A 636 6.35 -37.27 17.99
C GLU A 636 5.30 -36.32 17.40
N MET A 637 5.48 -35.02 17.56
CA MET A 637 4.59 -33.98 17.00
C MET A 637 4.65 -33.85 15.48
N SER A 638 5.55 -34.56 14.79
CA SER A 638 5.49 -34.69 13.33
C SER A 638 4.25 -35.47 12.87
N LYS A 639 3.69 -36.32 13.76
CA LYS A 639 2.41 -37.01 13.53
C LYS A 639 1.26 -36.00 13.65
N PRO A 640 0.43 -35.81 12.60
CA PRO A 640 -0.61 -34.78 12.61
C PRO A 640 -1.78 -35.15 13.55
N ALA A 641 -2.07 -34.26 14.51
CA ALA A 641 -3.29 -34.32 15.33
C ALA A 641 -4.49 -33.80 14.53
N THR A 642 -5.43 -34.69 14.22
CA THR A 642 -6.53 -34.44 13.27
C THR A 642 -7.49 -33.33 13.73
N TYR A 643 -8.00 -33.41 14.97
CA TYR A 643 -8.93 -32.41 15.49
C TYR A 643 -8.25 -31.06 15.79
N LEU A 644 -7.00 -31.09 16.26
CA LEU A 644 -6.21 -29.87 16.43
C LEU A 644 -6.10 -29.08 15.12
N ASN A 645 -5.83 -29.76 13.99
CA ASN A 645 -5.76 -29.10 12.69
C ASN A 645 -7.10 -28.49 12.28
N ALA A 646 -8.21 -29.22 12.48
CA ALA A 646 -9.55 -28.71 12.22
C ALA A 646 -9.89 -27.47 13.06
N PHE A 647 -9.52 -27.47 14.35
CA PHE A 647 -9.67 -26.32 15.23
C PHE A 647 -8.85 -25.12 14.74
N ILE A 648 -7.58 -25.32 14.40
CA ILE A 648 -6.71 -24.25 13.88
C ILE A 648 -7.29 -23.63 12.60
N GLU A 649 -7.70 -24.45 11.62
CA GLU A 649 -8.31 -23.94 10.39
C GLU A 649 -9.58 -23.12 10.68
N GLU A 650 -10.44 -23.60 11.56
CA GLU A 650 -11.71 -22.92 11.84
C GLU A 650 -11.51 -21.59 12.56
N VAL A 651 -10.58 -21.53 13.51
CA VAL A 651 -10.22 -20.27 14.16
C VAL A 651 -9.67 -19.28 13.14
N LEU A 652 -8.71 -19.70 12.30
CA LEU A 652 -8.09 -18.80 11.34
C LEU A 652 -9.01 -18.39 10.18
N ARG A 653 -10.03 -19.19 9.86
CA ARG A 653 -11.09 -18.82 8.90
C ARG A 653 -11.93 -17.65 9.41
N ILE A 654 -12.39 -17.74 10.66
CA ILE A 654 -13.25 -16.70 11.27
C ILE A 654 -12.41 -15.49 11.69
N ASN A 655 -11.27 -15.74 12.34
CA ASN A 655 -10.41 -14.73 12.94
C ASN A 655 -9.07 -14.66 12.19
N THR A 656 -9.12 -14.22 10.93
CA THR A 656 -7.95 -14.15 10.06
C THR A 656 -7.06 -12.95 10.41
N PRO A 657 -5.77 -13.16 10.80
CA PRO A 657 -4.88 -12.04 11.15
C PRO A 657 -4.69 -11.03 10.02
N VAL A 658 -4.66 -11.47 8.76
CA VAL A 658 -4.57 -10.59 7.58
C VAL A 658 -5.90 -10.60 6.82
N VAL A 659 -6.68 -9.54 6.96
CA VAL A 659 -8.04 -9.44 6.42
C VAL A 659 -8.06 -9.16 4.92
N THR A 660 -7.17 -8.31 4.43
CA THR A 660 -7.16 -7.84 3.03
C THR A 660 -5.75 -7.78 2.48
N ILE A 661 -5.55 -8.13 1.21
CA ILE A 661 -4.30 -7.90 0.48
C ILE A 661 -4.56 -7.06 -0.77
N THR A 662 -3.50 -6.44 -1.31
CA THR A 662 -3.63 -5.55 -2.47
C THR A 662 -2.88 -6.08 -3.69
N VAL A 663 -3.55 -6.07 -4.84
CA VAL A 663 -2.96 -6.24 -6.18
C VAL A 663 -3.27 -5.01 -7.05
N SER A 664 -2.68 -4.94 -8.23
CA SER A 664 -3.03 -3.95 -9.25
C SER A 664 -3.15 -4.61 -10.62
N THR A 665 -4.06 -4.12 -11.45
CA THR A 665 -4.18 -4.53 -12.85
C THR A 665 -2.93 -4.11 -13.63
N ARG A 666 -2.46 -4.98 -14.52
CA ARG A 666 -1.28 -4.76 -15.39
C ARG A 666 -1.67 -4.26 -16.78
N ARG A 667 -2.90 -4.54 -17.15
CA ARG A 667 -3.55 -4.20 -18.41
C ARG A 667 -5.04 -4.05 -18.13
N ASP A 668 -5.75 -3.44 -19.07
CA ASP A 668 -7.20 -3.43 -19.04
C ASP A 668 -7.70 -4.88 -19.01
N THR A 669 -8.61 -5.16 -18.09
CA THR A 669 -9.06 -6.52 -17.82
C THR A 669 -10.48 -6.54 -17.29
N THR A 670 -11.09 -7.70 -17.20
CA THR A 670 -12.46 -7.86 -16.70
C THR A 670 -12.48 -8.57 -15.36
N ILE A 671 -13.30 -8.07 -14.43
CA ILE A 671 -13.59 -8.72 -13.14
C ILE A 671 -15.10 -8.69 -12.93
N LEU A 672 -15.71 -9.86 -12.74
CA LEU A 672 -17.16 -10.02 -12.55
C LEU A 672 -18.00 -9.23 -13.59
N GLY A 673 -17.61 -9.30 -14.87
CA GLY A 673 -18.29 -8.63 -15.99
C GLY A 673 -17.95 -7.13 -16.16
N HIS A 674 -17.19 -6.53 -15.26
CA HIS A 674 -16.82 -5.11 -15.33
C HIS A 674 -15.44 -4.89 -15.94
N GLN A 675 -15.33 -3.91 -16.84
CA GLN A 675 -14.04 -3.48 -17.39
C GLN A 675 -13.27 -2.65 -16.37
N ILE A 676 -12.09 -3.14 -15.99
CA ILE A 676 -11.19 -2.54 -15.02
C ILE A 676 -9.95 -2.04 -15.77
N PRO A 677 -9.70 -0.71 -15.77
CA PRO A 677 -8.53 -0.15 -16.43
C PRO A 677 -7.22 -0.67 -15.84
N LYS A 678 -6.15 -0.62 -16.63
CA LYS A 678 -4.77 -0.82 -16.20
C LYS A 678 -4.42 0.09 -15.01
N ASP A 679 -3.52 -0.38 -14.15
CA ASP A 679 -3.02 0.32 -12.96
C ASP A 679 -4.11 0.69 -11.93
N THR A 680 -5.22 -0.06 -11.93
CA THR A 680 -6.28 0.03 -10.92
C THR A 680 -5.90 -0.81 -9.70
N PRO A 681 -5.84 -0.23 -8.49
CA PRO A 681 -5.60 -0.98 -7.26
C PRO A 681 -6.84 -1.80 -6.88
N ILE A 682 -6.59 -3.00 -6.34
CA ILE A 682 -7.64 -3.94 -5.93
C ILE A 682 -7.29 -4.50 -4.56
N PHE A 683 -8.20 -4.32 -3.60
CA PHE A 683 -8.24 -5.06 -2.35
C PHE A 683 -8.96 -6.39 -2.58
N LEU A 684 -8.29 -7.46 -2.19
CA LEU A 684 -8.83 -8.82 -2.16
C LEU A 684 -9.07 -9.19 -0.70
N ASN A 685 -10.32 -9.44 -0.35
CA ASN A 685 -10.67 -9.92 0.99
C ASN A 685 -10.22 -11.39 1.14
N LEU A 686 -9.52 -11.67 2.24
CA LEU A 686 -9.04 -13.02 2.61
C LEU A 686 -9.94 -13.71 3.64
N THR A 687 -10.98 -13.00 4.10
CA THR A 687 -12.05 -13.46 4.99
C THR A 687 -13.33 -12.68 4.66
N GLY A 688 -14.44 -12.97 5.32
CA GLY A 688 -15.73 -12.31 5.08
C GLY A 688 -16.61 -13.09 4.11
N PRO A 689 -17.30 -12.41 3.16
CA PRO A 689 -18.25 -13.08 2.27
C PRO A 689 -17.64 -14.26 1.53
N SER A 690 -18.40 -15.35 1.40
CA SER A 690 -17.97 -16.64 0.82
C SER A 690 -16.93 -17.42 1.64
N LEU A 691 -16.53 -16.93 2.82
CA LEU A 691 -15.48 -17.52 3.66
C LEU A 691 -15.95 -17.66 5.11
N SER A 692 -16.17 -16.55 5.81
CA SER A 692 -16.61 -16.47 7.22
C SER A 692 -18.04 -15.96 7.40
N VAL A 693 -18.62 -15.36 6.36
CA VAL A 693 -20.05 -15.02 6.28
C VAL A 693 -20.61 -15.46 4.92
N PRO A 694 -21.94 -15.54 4.75
CA PRO A 694 -22.55 -16.02 3.51
C PRO A 694 -22.05 -15.26 2.27
N SER A 695 -21.93 -15.98 1.16
CA SER A 695 -21.55 -15.38 -0.13
C SER A 695 -22.60 -14.37 -0.61
N ILE A 696 -22.15 -13.42 -1.43
CA ILE A 696 -23.04 -12.60 -2.26
C ILE A 696 -23.21 -13.35 -3.59
N PRO A 697 -24.43 -13.62 -4.06
CA PRO A 697 -24.66 -14.30 -5.33
C PRO A 697 -23.97 -13.57 -6.49
N VAL A 698 -23.28 -14.33 -7.34
CA VAL A 698 -22.62 -13.84 -8.55
C VAL A 698 -22.99 -14.77 -9.70
N GLU A 699 -23.62 -14.21 -10.72
CA GLU A 699 -23.97 -14.92 -11.95
C GLU A 699 -22.73 -15.54 -12.61
N GLU A 700 -22.82 -16.81 -13.01
CA GLU A 700 -21.67 -17.57 -13.53
C GLU A 700 -21.07 -16.91 -14.78
N CYS A 701 -21.91 -16.32 -15.65
CA CYS A 701 -21.46 -15.66 -16.88
C CYS A 701 -20.63 -14.39 -16.64
N LEU A 702 -20.70 -13.79 -15.44
CA LEU A 702 -19.90 -12.61 -15.08
C LEU A 702 -18.47 -12.99 -14.68
N ARG A 703 -18.23 -14.23 -14.25
CA ARG A 703 -16.93 -14.70 -13.80
C ARG A 703 -15.93 -14.77 -14.95
N SER A 704 -14.63 -14.71 -14.64
CA SER A 704 -13.60 -14.84 -15.68
C SER A 704 -13.72 -16.19 -16.42
N PRO A 705 -13.32 -16.29 -17.70
CA PRO A 705 -13.30 -17.57 -18.41
C PRO A 705 -12.47 -18.65 -17.71
N THR A 706 -11.38 -18.26 -17.04
CA THR A 706 -10.52 -19.16 -16.27
C THR A 706 -11.21 -19.67 -15.01
N SER A 707 -11.96 -18.81 -14.33
CA SER A 707 -12.79 -19.18 -13.18
C SER A 707 -13.90 -20.14 -13.59
N GLN A 708 -14.63 -19.83 -14.68
CA GLN A 708 -15.70 -20.68 -15.23
C GLN A 708 -15.18 -22.08 -15.59
N ALA A 709 -14.09 -22.15 -16.36
CA ALA A 709 -13.50 -23.43 -16.80
C ALA A 709 -13.04 -24.34 -15.64
N ARG A 710 -12.75 -23.77 -14.47
CA ARG A 710 -12.23 -24.52 -13.31
C ARG A 710 -13.29 -24.86 -12.27
N GLY A 711 -14.46 -24.23 -12.31
CA GLY A 711 -15.50 -24.38 -11.30
C GLY A 711 -15.06 -23.89 -9.91
N SER A 712 -15.93 -24.10 -8.90
CA SER A 712 -15.49 -24.02 -7.51
C SER A 712 -14.75 -25.31 -7.15
N ARG A 713 -13.51 -25.20 -6.65
CA ARG A 713 -12.74 -26.36 -6.18
C ARG A 713 -13.13 -26.85 -4.79
N ARG A 714 -13.92 -26.06 -4.07
CA ARG A 714 -14.24 -26.29 -2.66
C ARG A 714 -15.73 -26.10 -2.44
N GLU A 715 -16.28 -26.86 -1.50
CA GLU A 715 -17.67 -26.72 -1.09
C GLU A 715 -17.88 -25.29 -0.55
N ASN A 716 -18.92 -24.60 -1.03
CA ASN A 716 -19.34 -23.36 -0.37
C ASN A 716 -20.14 -23.75 0.87
N TRP A 717 -19.85 -23.11 2.00
CA TRP A 717 -20.47 -23.47 3.26
C TRP A 717 -21.72 -22.65 3.59
N ASP A 718 -22.30 -21.98 2.58
CA ASP A 718 -23.46 -21.12 2.73
C ASP A 718 -24.64 -21.89 3.34
N ASP A 719 -24.91 -23.10 2.86
CA ASP A 719 -25.98 -23.98 3.38
C ASP A 719 -25.74 -24.45 4.82
N SER A 720 -24.48 -24.45 5.27
CA SER A 720 -24.06 -24.92 6.61
C SER A 720 -23.89 -23.80 7.63
N ASN A 721 -24.34 -22.58 7.29
CA ASN A 721 -24.12 -21.34 8.02
C ASN A 721 -22.62 -21.06 8.30
N PRO A 722 -21.93 -20.29 7.44
CA PRO A 722 -20.50 -20.05 7.57
C PRO A 722 -20.13 -19.19 8.79
N THR A 723 -21.09 -18.48 9.40
CA THR A 723 -20.84 -17.67 10.60
C THR A 723 -20.64 -18.51 11.87
N LYS A 724 -21.16 -19.74 11.89
CA LYS A 724 -21.06 -20.62 13.05
C LYS A 724 -19.65 -21.22 13.15
N PHE A 725 -19.02 -21.06 14.31
CA PHE A 725 -17.79 -21.74 14.67
C PHE A 725 -18.03 -23.25 14.77
N CYS A 726 -17.42 -24.03 13.89
CA CYS A 726 -17.61 -25.47 13.82
C CYS A 726 -16.37 -26.17 13.23
N PRO A 727 -15.39 -26.57 14.06
CA PRO A 727 -14.19 -27.28 13.59
C PRO A 727 -14.50 -28.56 12.80
N ASN A 728 -15.59 -29.27 13.12
CA ASN A 728 -16.00 -30.50 12.43
C ASN A 728 -16.18 -30.35 10.91
N ARG A 729 -16.39 -29.13 10.39
CA ARG A 729 -16.53 -28.91 8.93
C ARG A 729 -15.23 -29.19 8.15
N TRP A 730 -14.11 -29.27 8.85
CA TRP A 730 -12.80 -29.61 8.28
C TRP A 730 -12.47 -31.10 8.37
N LEU A 731 -13.39 -31.91 8.91
CA LEU A 731 -13.21 -33.33 9.08
C LEU A 731 -14.02 -34.10 8.04
N ARG A 732 -13.42 -35.16 7.50
CA ARG A 732 -14.08 -36.10 6.59
C ARG A 732 -13.90 -37.52 7.10
N THR A 733 -14.91 -38.34 6.86
CA THR A 733 -14.86 -39.77 7.17
C THR A 733 -14.45 -40.50 5.90
N THR A 734 -13.34 -41.24 5.95
CA THR A 734 -12.90 -42.09 4.83
C THR A 734 -13.83 -43.30 4.67
N PRO A 735 -13.81 -44.00 3.52
CA PRO A 735 -14.61 -45.21 3.32
C PRO A 735 -14.39 -46.28 4.41
N GLU A 736 -13.21 -46.31 5.03
CA GLU A 736 -12.83 -47.22 6.11
C GLU A 736 -13.36 -46.75 7.49
N GLY A 737 -14.17 -45.70 7.54
CA GLY A 737 -14.74 -45.15 8.78
C GLY A 737 -13.76 -44.28 9.59
N LYS A 738 -12.58 -43.95 9.06
CA LYS A 738 -11.59 -43.15 9.76
C LYS A 738 -11.87 -41.65 9.59
N ILE A 739 -11.89 -40.90 10.69
CA ILE A 739 -11.99 -39.44 10.65
C ILE A 739 -10.61 -38.86 10.31
N ILE A 740 -10.53 -38.06 9.26
CA ILE A 740 -9.32 -37.36 8.83
C ILE A 740 -9.57 -35.86 8.69
N PHE A 741 -8.51 -35.07 8.85
CA PHE A 741 -8.53 -33.65 8.56
C PHE A 741 -8.34 -33.44 7.05
N ASP A 742 -9.19 -32.62 6.45
CA ASP A 742 -9.10 -32.24 5.04
C ASP A 742 -9.20 -30.71 4.87
N ALA A 743 -8.05 -30.08 4.60
CA ALA A 743 -7.93 -28.64 4.35
C ALA A 743 -8.63 -28.17 3.05
N SER A 744 -9.13 -29.09 2.22
CA SER A 744 -9.90 -28.79 1.00
C SER A 744 -11.42 -28.77 1.24
N SER A 745 -11.89 -29.12 2.44
CA SER A 745 -13.32 -29.23 2.78
C SER A 745 -14.10 -27.92 2.61
N GLY A 746 -13.44 -26.77 2.56
CA GLY A 746 -14.10 -25.49 2.27
C GLY A 746 -13.14 -24.35 1.96
N PRO A 747 -13.67 -23.16 1.63
CA PRO A 747 -12.90 -22.03 1.15
C PRO A 747 -11.95 -21.51 2.23
N THR A 748 -10.69 -21.28 1.86
CA THR A 748 -9.69 -20.63 2.73
C THR A 748 -8.74 -19.76 1.92
N LEU A 749 -8.45 -18.59 2.45
CA LEU A 749 -7.49 -17.63 1.89
C LEU A 749 -6.60 -17.01 2.98
N MET A 750 -6.57 -17.55 4.20
CA MET A 750 -5.81 -16.99 5.32
C MET A 750 -4.29 -16.90 5.07
N PHE A 751 -3.77 -17.75 4.18
CA PHE A 751 -2.38 -17.72 3.71
C PHE A 751 -2.24 -17.18 2.28
N SER A 752 -3.27 -16.51 1.75
CA SER A 752 -3.38 -16.15 0.32
C SER A 752 -3.21 -17.38 -0.59
N ALA A 753 -2.97 -17.17 -1.89
CA ALA A 753 -2.83 -18.24 -2.87
C ALA A 753 -1.85 -17.88 -4.01
N GLY A 754 -1.49 -18.88 -4.79
CA GLY A 754 -0.67 -18.74 -6.00
C GLY A 754 0.78 -18.34 -5.75
N ARG A 755 1.41 -17.70 -6.74
CA ARG A 755 2.86 -17.38 -6.76
C ARG A 755 3.30 -16.50 -5.57
N ARG A 756 2.37 -15.71 -5.04
CA ARG A 756 2.53 -14.77 -3.94
C ARG A 756 1.86 -15.23 -2.63
N GLY A 757 1.36 -16.47 -2.58
CA GLY A 757 0.88 -17.07 -1.34
C GLY A 757 1.95 -17.04 -0.25
N CYS A 758 1.51 -17.09 1.01
CA CYS A 758 2.40 -17.00 2.17
C CYS A 758 3.51 -18.04 2.07
N TRP A 759 4.74 -17.56 1.95
CA TRP A 759 5.91 -18.40 1.84
C TRP A 759 6.15 -19.18 3.14
N GLY A 760 5.89 -18.57 4.29
CA GLY A 760 6.02 -19.15 5.63
C GLY A 760 4.85 -20.04 6.08
N LYS A 761 3.90 -20.41 5.21
CA LYS A 761 2.68 -21.15 5.58
C LYS A 761 2.98 -22.39 6.44
N ASN A 762 3.92 -23.22 6.00
CA ASN A 762 4.23 -24.48 6.69
C ASN A 762 4.90 -24.25 8.06
N LEU A 763 5.75 -23.21 8.16
CA LEU A 763 6.34 -22.79 9.44
C LEU A 763 5.26 -22.31 10.41
N GLY A 764 4.30 -21.49 9.92
CA GLY A 764 3.20 -21.00 10.74
C GLY A 764 2.39 -22.14 11.35
N TYR A 765 1.95 -23.13 10.55
CA TYR A 765 1.26 -24.29 11.12
C TYR A 765 2.11 -25.10 12.09
N LEU A 766 3.39 -25.29 11.79
CA LEU A 766 4.32 -26.01 12.68
C LEU A 766 4.35 -25.32 14.05
N GLU A 767 4.52 -24.00 14.07
CA GLU A 767 4.54 -23.20 15.29
C GLU A 767 3.23 -23.33 16.07
N LEU A 768 2.09 -23.07 15.43
CA LEU A 768 0.78 -23.15 16.08
C LEU A 768 0.51 -24.54 16.67
N ARG A 769 0.89 -25.61 15.95
CA ARG A 769 0.71 -26.99 16.42
C ARG A 769 1.58 -27.31 17.63
N ILE A 770 2.85 -26.92 17.61
CA ILE A 770 3.77 -27.13 18.74
C ILE A 770 3.24 -26.39 19.97
N VAL A 771 2.91 -25.11 19.83
CA VAL A 771 2.46 -24.26 20.94
C VAL A 771 1.19 -24.82 21.57
N LEU A 772 0.15 -25.08 20.77
CA LEU A 772 -1.13 -25.58 21.28
C LEU A 772 -1.01 -26.98 21.89
N THR A 773 -0.21 -27.86 21.29
CA THR A 773 0.01 -29.21 21.84
C THR A 773 0.62 -29.15 23.23
N LEU A 774 1.67 -28.35 23.40
CA LEU A 774 2.39 -28.25 24.67
C LEU A 774 1.58 -27.48 25.73
N LEU A 775 0.85 -26.43 25.33
CA LEU A 775 -0.05 -25.70 26.22
C LEU A 775 -1.17 -26.60 26.75
N LEU A 776 -1.91 -27.28 25.87
CA LEU A 776 -3.06 -28.11 26.26
C LEU A 776 -2.66 -29.42 26.96
N ARG A 777 -1.40 -29.83 26.81
CA ARG A 777 -0.79 -30.88 27.63
C ARG A 777 -0.52 -30.44 29.06
N THR A 778 -0.24 -29.16 29.28
CA THR A 778 0.27 -28.62 30.55
C THR A 778 -0.82 -27.94 31.38
N PHE A 779 -1.78 -27.27 30.72
CA PHE A 779 -2.74 -26.42 31.39
C PHE A 779 -4.19 -26.73 31.02
N ASP A 780 -5.08 -26.48 31.98
CA ASP A 780 -6.47 -26.19 31.72
C ASP A 780 -6.67 -24.67 31.64
N LEU A 781 -7.12 -24.16 30.50
CA LEU A 781 -7.52 -22.75 30.37
C LEU A 781 -8.95 -22.67 30.89
N CYS A 782 -9.07 -22.16 32.11
CA CYS A 782 -10.30 -22.11 32.88
C CYS A 782 -11.21 -20.97 32.41
N GLU A 783 -12.46 -21.04 32.85
CA GLU A 783 -13.45 -19.99 32.62
C GLU A 783 -13.00 -18.66 33.25
N ILE A 784 -13.23 -17.57 32.52
CA ILE A 784 -12.98 -16.20 32.95
C ILE A 784 -14.31 -15.43 32.97
N PRO A 785 -14.44 -14.38 33.80
CA PRO A 785 -15.59 -13.49 33.75
C PRO A 785 -15.88 -12.94 32.33
N ASP A 786 -17.15 -12.86 31.95
CA ASP A 786 -17.58 -12.37 30.63
C ASP A 786 -17.01 -10.99 30.29
N SER A 787 -16.87 -10.11 31.29
CA SER A 787 -16.28 -8.76 31.13
C SER A 787 -14.83 -8.79 30.64
N LEU A 788 -14.12 -9.92 30.81
CA LEU A 788 -12.75 -10.13 30.37
C LEU A 788 -12.67 -10.92 29.05
N GLY A 789 -13.73 -11.62 28.66
CA GLY A 789 -13.85 -12.41 27.43
C GLY A 789 -14.21 -11.60 26.19
N SER A 790 -13.79 -10.32 26.11
CA SER A 790 -14.11 -9.44 24.98
C SER A 790 -13.49 -9.94 23.67
N GLN A 791 -14.25 -9.83 22.59
CA GLN A 791 -13.80 -10.07 21.21
C GLN A 791 -13.41 -8.77 20.48
N GLU A 792 -13.25 -7.66 21.23
CA GLU A 792 -12.76 -6.40 20.67
C GLU A 792 -11.46 -6.60 19.91
N ILE A 793 -11.40 -6.05 18.69
CA ILE A 793 -10.26 -6.17 17.79
C ILE A 793 -9.37 -4.95 17.95
N TYR A 794 -8.06 -5.17 17.99
CA TYR A 794 -7.06 -4.13 17.74
C TYR A 794 -6.45 -4.33 16.37
N ASP A 795 -6.29 -3.21 15.64
CA ASP A 795 -5.64 -3.18 14.34
C ASP A 795 -4.17 -2.74 14.45
N SER A 796 -3.27 -3.65 14.11
CA SER A 796 -1.90 -3.34 13.70
C SER A 796 -1.68 -3.86 12.28
N LEU A 797 -0.44 -4.25 11.94
CA LEU A 797 -0.15 -5.04 10.74
C LEU A 797 -1.12 -6.23 10.58
N VAL A 798 -1.61 -6.77 11.71
CA VAL A 798 -2.59 -7.85 11.81
C VAL A 798 -3.80 -7.45 12.66
N THR A 799 -4.85 -8.27 12.62
CA THR A 799 -5.95 -8.24 13.58
C THR A 799 -5.69 -9.21 14.73
N ALA A 800 -5.96 -8.76 15.95
CA ALA A 800 -5.86 -9.58 17.16
C ALA A 800 -6.90 -9.12 18.20
N PRO A 801 -7.26 -9.97 19.18
CA PRO A 801 -7.99 -9.51 20.36
C PRO A 801 -7.21 -8.40 21.06
N LYS A 802 -7.89 -7.31 21.41
CA LYS A 802 -7.31 -6.17 22.14
C LYS A 802 -6.76 -6.56 23.51
N ARG A 803 -7.37 -7.56 24.14
CA ARG A 803 -6.92 -8.17 25.40
C ARG A 803 -7.11 -9.67 25.32
N CYS A 804 -6.21 -10.44 25.92
CA CYS A 804 -6.29 -11.89 25.96
C CYS A 804 -6.06 -12.36 27.40
N PHE A 805 -7.13 -12.33 28.21
CA PHE A 805 -7.05 -12.80 29.59
C PHE A 805 -7.15 -14.32 29.65
N LEU A 806 -6.25 -14.93 30.44
CA LEU A 806 -6.26 -16.34 30.73
C LEU A 806 -6.36 -16.55 32.24
N ARG A 807 -7.18 -17.53 32.64
CA ARG A 807 -7.11 -18.18 33.95
C ARG A 807 -6.58 -19.59 33.71
N LEU A 808 -5.51 -19.98 34.41
CA LEU A 808 -4.85 -21.26 34.20
C LEU A 808 -4.94 -22.14 35.45
N SER A 809 -5.04 -23.45 35.24
CA SER A 809 -4.71 -24.49 36.21
C SER A 809 -3.69 -25.43 35.59
N GLU A 810 -2.67 -25.83 36.35
CA GLU A 810 -1.74 -26.89 35.92
C GLU A 810 -2.42 -28.27 36.03
N LEU A 811 -2.14 -29.16 35.07
CA LEU A 811 -2.74 -30.50 34.94
C LEU A 811 -1.87 -31.64 35.46
#